data_AF-A0A7L3Q2X7-F1
#
_entry.id   AF-A0A7L3Q2X7-F1
#
_cell.length_a   1.000
_cell.length_b   1.000
_cell.length_c   1.000
_cell.angle_alpha   90.00
_cell.angle_beta   90.00
_cell.angle_gamma   90.00
#
_symmetry.space_group_name_H-M   'P 1'
#
loop_
_entity.id
_entity.type
_entity.pdbx_description
1 polymer ?
#
loop_
_entity_poly.entity_id
_entity_poly.type
_entity_poly.pdbx_seq_one_letter_code
_entity_poly.pdbx_strand_id
1 'polypeptide(L)'
;GVFTDCYRKDEERAQKLLTRISEAWGKTTCLQLALEAKNMNFVSHGGVQAFLTKVWWGKLSVDNGLWRVITCMLFFPLLYTNLITFSREKRLQPMGCLARLRAFFTAPIVIFLMNILSYFTFLLLFAYVLMVDFQPVPSWREYLIYFWLFSLVCEETRQLLYDPDGLGVVKMASLYIKDFWNKLDICAILVFIAGLTCRLIPSTLYPGRIILSLAFIIFCLRLMHIFTVSKTLGPKIIIVKRMMKDVFFFLFLLAVWVVSFGVAKQAILIHNEERVEWLFRGVVYHSYLTIFGQIPSYIDGVNFNIDQCSPNGTDPYKPKCPETNADNKKPIFPEWLTVILLCLYLLFTNILLLNLLIAMFNYTFQQVQEHTDQIWKFQRHDLIEEYHGRPPAPPPLILLSHLQLLLRRGLLRRPATHHKLKEKLEKNEEAALLSWEMYLKENYLQHQQCQEKQNTEQMIRDIAQRVDVLAELLDLDRVKRTGVVEQRLGSLEDQVHQSAQALRWMMQALQGNGFSSGEDVPPVGSSKALDTKEVEMEGKPEESRPPYHVLARNLLYPGSHTLRFPVPDEKVPWEVDFPLYNPPAFSAEHKDMAVQDPFSLSLESLLKINYNTMDGLIDRQSFHGLYAVQDGLPLNPMGRTGLRGRGRLHCFGPNHALHPVVTRWRRNLDGSIIRKSLKKMLEVLVAQYPLSDVWALPGGSLEPGEMLPLKLKWILRREFWPQFQNLLKQGTEVHKGYLDDPRNTDNAWVETVAISVHFDTQNDVEMKRLNSFLQGCDPELCIRWQVLDKRIPLHANHKELLHKVSTLLGAYY
;
A
#
# COMPACT_ATOMS: atom_id res chain seq x y z
N GLY A 1 -6.12 10.48 -11.36
CA GLY A 1 -5.65 11.41 -10.32
C GLY A 1 -4.28 11.92 -10.68
N VAL A 2 -3.22 11.32 -10.14
CA VAL A 2 -1.81 11.79 -10.25
C VAL A 2 -1.39 12.19 -11.67
N PHE A 3 -1.62 11.34 -12.68
CA PHE A 3 -1.25 11.66 -14.06
C PHE A 3 -1.92 12.93 -14.60
N THR A 4 -3.16 13.21 -14.19
CA THR A 4 -3.90 14.41 -14.58
C THR A 4 -3.23 15.67 -14.04
N ASP A 5 -2.75 15.64 -12.80
CA ASP A 5 -2.03 16.77 -12.19
C ASP A 5 -0.65 16.97 -12.79
N CYS A 6 0.08 15.87 -13.07
CA CYS A 6 1.33 15.93 -13.84
C CYS A 6 1.11 16.58 -15.21
N TYR A 7 0.09 16.12 -15.95
CA TYR A 7 -0.22 16.63 -17.28
C TYR A 7 -0.63 18.11 -17.27
N ARG A 8 -1.42 18.54 -16.27
CA ARG A 8 -1.82 19.95 -16.12
C ARG A 8 -0.64 20.89 -15.83
N LYS A 9 0.41 20.40 -15.16
CA LYS A 9 1.59 21.21 -14.81
C LYS A 9 2.62 21.27 -15.92
N ASP A 10 2.95 20.13 -16.52
CA ASP A 10 3.90 20.03 -17.64
C ASP A 10 3.56 18.83 -18.53
N GLU A 11 3.04 19.13 -19.72
CA GLU A 11 2.64 18.10 -20.69
C GLU A 11 3.83 17.29 -21.21
N GLU A 12 5.00 17.91 -21.45
CA GLU A 12 6.17 17.23 -22.01
C GLU A 12 6.78 16.25 -21.00
N ARG A 13 6.90 16.66 -19.73
CA ARG A 13 7.38 15.78 -18.65
C ARG A 13 6.39 14.65 -18.37
N ALA A 14 5.09 14.94 -18.40
CA ALA A 14 4.06 13.91 -18.22
C ALA A 14 4.08 12.88 -19.36
N GLN A 15 4.36 13.29 -20.60
CA GLN A 15 4.54 12.35 -21.72
C GLN A 15 5.74 11.41 -21.50
N LYS A 16 6.88 11.94 -21.02
CA LYS A 16 8.06 11.12 -20.68
C LYS A 16 7.78 10.09 -19.59
N LEU A 17 6.92 10.40 -18.62
CA LEU A 17 6.50 9.43 -17.60
C LEU A 17 5.77 8.20 -18.19
N LEU A 18 5.09 8.34 -19.33
CA LEU A 18 4.39 7.22 -19.98
C LEU A 18 5.35 6.27 -20.72
N THR A 19 6.41 6.81 -21.33
CA THR A 19 7.34 6.08 -22.22
C THR A 19 8.62 5.61 -21.54
N ARG A 20 8.92 6.11 -20.33
CA ARG A 20 10.12 5.70 -19.59
C ARG A 20 10.11 4.21 -19.28
N ILE A 21 11.30 3.61 -19.35
CA ILE A 21 11.52 2.23 -18.93
C ILE A 21 11.75 2.22 -17.42
N SER A 22 10.90 1.54 -16.66
CA SER A 22 11.07 1.41 -15.22
C SER A 22 11.86 0.15 -14.86
N GLU A 23 13.04 0.30 -14.24
CA GLU A 23 13.83 -0.84 -13.76
C GLU A 23 13.12 -1.59 -12.61
N ALA A 24 12.34 -0.89 -11.79
CA ALA A 24 11.58 -1.49 -10.68
C ALA A 24 10.47 -2.46 -11.12
N TRP A 25 9.97 -2.34 -12.36
CA TRP A 25 8.82 -3.11 -12.87
C TRP A 25 9.20 -3.97 -14.08
N GLY A 26 10.41 -4.56 -14.07
CA GLY A 26 10.84 -5.52 -15.09
C GLY A 26 11.13 -4.90 -16.46
N LYS A 27 11.62 -3.65 -16.50
CA LYS A 27 11.95 -2.90 -17.75
C LYS A 27 10.73 -2.72 -18.68
N THR A 28 9.54 -2.60 -18.09
CA THR A 28 8.30 -2.25 -18.79
C THR A 28 8.06 -0.75 -18.75
N THR A 29 7.16 -0.25 -19.61
CA THR A 29 6.70 1.14 -19.58
C THR A 29 5.36 1.24 -18.87
N CYS A 30 5.05 2.42 -18.32
CA CYS A 30 3.76 2.66 -17.67
C CYS A 30 2.59 2.45 -18.65
N LEU A 31 2.74 2.87 -19.90
CA LEU A 31 1.73 2.67 -20.94
C LEU A 31 1.50 1.17 -21.23
N GLN A 32 2.57 0.38 -21.35
CA GLN A 32 2.47 -1.07 -21.61
C GLN A 32 1.75 -1.79 -20.45
N LEU A 33 2.07 -1.45 -19.20
CA LEU A 33 1.37 -2.02 -18.04
C LEU A 33 -0.12 -1.68 -18.04
N ALA A 34 -0.49 -0.46 -18.39
CA ALA A 34 -1.89 -0.06 -18.47
C ALA A 34 -2.68 -0.82 -19.56
N LEU A 35 -2.03 -1.14 -20.68
CA LEU A 35 -2.61 -1.90 -21.79
C LEU A 35 -2.76 -3.37 -21.45
N GLU A 36 -1.72 -3.99 -20.85
CA GLU A 36 -1.76 -5.38 -20.39
C GLU A 36 -2.82 -5.58 -19.31
N ALA A 37 -3.00 -4.60 -18.41
CA ALA A 37 -4.06 -4.58 -17.41
C ALA A 37 -5.46 -4.25 -17.97
N LYS A 38 -5.58 -3.95 -19.28
CA LYS A 38 -6.83 -3.53 -19.95
C LYS A 38 -7.51 -2.34 -19.25
N ASN A 39 -6.72 -1.38 -18.75
CA ASN A 39 -7.25 -0.22 -18.04
C ASN A 39 -7.76 0.86 -19.00
N MET A 40 -9.00 0.71 -19.45
CA MET A 40 -9.63 1.59 -20.44
C MET A 40 -9.79 3.04 -19.94
N ASN A 41 -10.06 3.24 -18.66
CA ASN A 41 -10.23 4.57 -18.07
C ASN A 41 -8.92 5.38 -18.12
N PHE A 42 -7.79 4.73 -17.85
CA PHE A 42 -6.49 5.39 -17.91
C PHE A 42 -6.07 5.71 -19.35
N VAL A 43 -6.20 4.77 -20.29
CA VAL A 43 -5.77 4.96 -21.69
C VAL A 43 -6.67 5.96 -22.43
N SER A 44 -7.94 6.07 -22.06
CA SER A 44 -8.87 7.06 -22.62
C SER A 44 -8.69 8.48 -22.07
N HIS A 45 -7.83 8.67 -21.06
CA HIS A 45 -7.51 9.98 -20.51
C HIS A 45 -6.98 10.93 -21.59
N GLY A 46 -7.44 12.19 -21.58
CA GLY A 46 -7.13 13.19 -22.60
C GLY A 46 -5.63 13.38 -22.85
N GLY A 47 -4.81 13.41 -21.80
CA GLY A 47 -3.35 13.55 -21.93
C GLY A 47 -2.66 12.35 -22.60
N VAL A 48 -3.17 11.12 -22.38
CA VAL A 48 -2.66 9.92 -23.08
C VAL A 48 -3.08 9.96 -24.54
N GLN A 49 -4.31 10.38 -24.84
CA GLN A 49 -4.79 10.53 -26.22
C GLN A 49 -4.07 11.65 -26.98
N ALA A 50 -3.69 12.75 -26.31
CA ALA A 50 -2.87 13.81 -26.88
C ALA A 50 -1.47 13.28 -27.23
N PHE A 51 -0.87 12.50 -26.33
CA PHE A 51 0.40 11.80 -26.57
C PHE A 51 0.31 10.86 -27.77
N LEU A 52 -0.70 9.98 -27.83
CA LEU A 52 -0.92 9.08 -28.97
C LEU A 52 -1.14 9.84 -30.29
N THR A 53 -1.79 11.00 -30.22
CA THR A 53 -1.97 11.87 -31.40
C THR A 53 -0.62 12.44 -31.85
N LYS A 54 0.23 12.89 -30.94
CA LYS A 54 1.60 13.36 -31.26
C LYS A 54 2.44 12.24 -31.89
N VAL A 55 2.35 11.03 -31.37
CA VAL A 55 3.01 9.83 -31.93
C VAL A 55 2.52 9.53 -33.35
N TRP A 56 1.21 9.62 -33.57
CA TRP A 56 0.58 9.38 -34.89
C TRP A 56 1.03 10.37 -35.97
N TRP A 57 1.17 11.65 -35.62
CA TRP A 57 1.68 12.69 -36.52
C TRP A 57 3.21 12.65 -36.67
N GLY A 58 3.92 12.03 -35.71
CA GLY A 58 5.37 11.85 -35.75
C GLY A 58 6.10 13.19 -35.79
N LYS A 59 6.86 13.43 -36.86
CA LYS A 59 7.64 14.68 -37.05
C LYS A 59 6.82 15.84 -37.61
N LEU A 60 5.57 15.61 -38.00
CA LEU A 60 4.66 16.63 -38.49
C LEU A 60 4.00 17.34 -37.30
N SER A 61 3.61 18.61 -37.47
CA SER A 61 2.75 19.27 -36.47
C SER A 61 1.35 18.66 -36.52
N VAL A 62 0.70 18.59 -35.35
CA VAL A 62 -0.68 18.12 -35.18
C VAL A 62 -1.69 19.11 -35.78
N ASP A 63 -1.32 20.39 -35.94
CA ASP A 63 -2.18 21.45 -36.48
C ASP A 63 -2.42 21.34 -37.99
N ASN A 64 -1.72 20.42 -38.65
CA ASN A 64 -1.92 20.18 -40.07
C ASN A 64 -3.29 19.51 -40.30
N GLY A 65 -4.12 20.08 -41.17
CA GLY A 65 -5.34 19.41 -41.62
C GLY A 65 -5.02 18.20 -42.52
N LEU A 66 -5.83 17.15 -42.47
CA LEU A 66 -5.69 15.95 -43.32
C LEU A 66 -5.62 16.30 -44.81
N TRP A 67 -6.41 17.28 -45.26
CA TRP A 67 -6.41 17.71 -46.67
C TRP A 67 -5.04 18.20 -47.14
N ARG A 68 -4.30 18.95 -46.30
CA ARG A 68 -2.95 19.45 -46.64
C ARG A 68 -1.97 18.30 -46.83
N VAL A 69 -2.07 17.28 -45.98
CA VAL A 69 -1.26 16.06 -46.08
C VAL A 69 -1.56 15.31 -47.37
N ILE A 70 -2.84 15.12 -47.70
CA ILE A 70 -3.26 14.43 -48.93
C ILE A 70 -2.79 15.21 -50.18
N THR A 71 -2.93 16.54 -50.20
CA THR A 71 -2.47 17.36 -51.32
C THR A 71 -0.95 17.24 -51.53
N CYS A 72 -0.15 17.25 -50.46
CA CYS A 72 1.32 17.09 -50.57
C CYS A 72 1.75 15.66 -50.90
N MET A 73 0.94 14.66 -50.56
CA MET A 73 1.15 13.26 -50.91
C MET A 73 0.93 13.03 -52.42
N LEU A 74 -0.08 13.68 -53.01
CA LEU A 74 -0.33 13.61 -54.46
C LEU A 74 0.66 14.46 -55.26
N PHE A 75 1.07 15.61 -54.72
CA PHE A 75 1.98 16.55 -55.37
C PHE A 75 3.21 16.80 -54.48
N PHE A 76 4.21 15.91 -54.59
CA PHE A 76 5.45 15.97 -53.79
C PHE A 76 6.18 17.32 -53.80
N PRO A 77 6.22 18.11 -54.90
CA PRO A 77 6.87 19.41 -54.90
C PRO A 77 6.26 20.41 -53.88
N LEU A 78 4.98 20.26 -53.53
CA LEU A 78 4.32 21.12 -52.54
C LEU A 78 4.88 20.95 -51.13
N LEU A 79 5.56 19.84 -50.84
CA LEU A 79 6.25 19.61 -49.56
C LEU A 79 7.36 20.64 -49.30
N TYR A 80 7.95 21.20 -50.36
CA TYR A 80 9.00 22.21 -50.25
C TYR A 80 8.46 23.62 -49.99
N THR A 81 7.15 23.80 -50.14
CA THR A 81 6.45 25.05 -49.78
C THR A 81 6.09 25.09 -48.29
N ASN A 82 5.64 26.24 -47.78
CA ASN A 82 5.21 26.40 -46.39
C ASN A 82 3.79 25.84 -46.11
N LEU A 83 3.26 24.96 -46.97
CA LEU A 83 1.92 24.38 -46.80
C LEU A 83 1.84 23.40 -45.62
N ILE A 84 2.94 22.71 -45.28
CA ILE A 84 3.03 21.78 -44.15
C ILE A 84 3.97 22.34 -43.08
N THR A 85 3.52 22.32 -41.83
CA THR A 85 4.34 22.66 -40.66
C THR A 85 4.94 21.39 -40.05
N PHE A 86 6.26 21.40 -39.86
CA PHE A 86 6.97 20.34 -39.14
C PHE A 86 7.10 20.72 -37.66
N SER A 87 6.98 19.74 -36.77
CA SER A 87 7.18 19.96 -35.33
C SER A 87 8.63 20.37 -35.09
N ARG A 88 8.82 21.59 -34.57
CA ARG A 88 10.14 22.18 -34.31
C ARG A 88 10.69 21.60 -33.01
N GLU A 89 11.37 20.46 -33.08
CA GLU A 89 12.20 20.02 -31.95
C GLU A 89 13.22 21.13 -31.61
N LYS A 90 13.42 21.40 -30.32
CA LYS A 90 14.12 22.55 -29.73
C LYS A 90 15.60 22.77 -30.18
N ARG A 91 16.12 22.07 -31.19
CA ARG A 91 17.42 22.36 -31.82
C ARG A 91 17.23 23.06 -33.17
N LEU A 92 17.65 24.33 -33.21
CA LEU A 92 17.72 25.17 -34.40
C LEU A 92 18.70 24.59 -35.45
N GLN A 93 18.26 23.64 -36.27
CA GLN A 93 18.92 23.38 -37.56
C GLN A 93 17.89 23.40 -38.70
N PRO A 94 18.13 24.14 -39.79
CA PRO A 94 17.29 24.07 -40.97
C PRO A 94 17.39 22.66 -41.56
N MET A 95 16.26 21.93 -41.59
CA MET A 95 16.20 20.61 -42.24
C MET A 95 16.44 20.77 -43.74
N GLY A 96 17.42 20.04 -44.29
CA GLY A 96 17.63 19.96 -45.73
C GLY A 96 16.43 19.34 -46.48
N CYS A 97 16.34 19.58 -47.79
CA CYS A 97 15.20 19.12 -48.62
C CYS A 97 14.97 17.60 -48.54
N LEU A 98 16.04 16.80 -48.58
CA LEU A 98 15.96 15.34 -48.43
C LEU A 98 15.56 14.91 -47.02
N ALA A 99 15.97 15.67 -45.99
CA ALA A 99 15.60 15.40 -44.61
C ALA A 99 14.10 15.68 -44.38
N ARG A 100 13.54 16.73 -45.02
CA ARG A 100 12.09 17.00 -45.02
C ARG A 100 11.30 15.89 -45.69
N LEU A 101 11.74 15.45 -46.87
CA LEU A 101 11.09 14.35 -47.60
C LEU A 101 11.10 13.06 -46.77
N ARG A 102 12.26 12.71 -46.20
CA ARG A 102 12.38 11.56 -45.29
C ARG A 102 11.48 11.72 -44.07
N ALA A 103 11.47 12.88 -43.41
CA ALA A 103 10.64 13.14 -42.24
C ALA A 103 9.15 12.98 -42.53
N PHE A 104 8.69 13.43 -43.70
CA PHE A 104 7.31 13.27 -44.15
C PHE A 104 6.92 11.80 -44.34
N PHE A 105 7.70 11.03 -45.11
CA PHE A 105 7.40 9.61 -45.36
C PHE A 105 7.63 8.69 -44.16
N THR A 106 8.37 9.15 -43.15
CA THR A 106 8.49 8.41 -41.87
C THR A 106 7.32 8.62 -40.91
N ALA A 107 6.40 9.55 -41.20
CA ALA A 107 5.27 9.81 -40.32
C ALA A 107 4.20 8.70 -40.44
N PRO A 108 3.73 8.10 -39.33
CA PRO A 108 2.75 7.01 -39.36
C PRO A 108 1.47 7.35 -40.13
N ILE A 109 0.97 8.58 -39.99
CA ILE A 109 -0.21 9.04 -40.72
C ILE A 109 -0.03 9.00 -42.25
N VAL A 110 1.17 9.31 -42.75
CA VAL A 110 1.48 9.27 -44.19
C VAL A 110 1.59 7.83 -44.65
N ILE A 111 2.24 6.96 -43.87
CA ILE A 111 2.33 5.51 -44.14
C ILE A 111 0.92 4.91 -44.23
N PHE A 112 0.04 5.26 -43.28
CA PHE A 112 -1.36 4.84 -43.28
C PHE A 112 -2.10 5.31 -44.53
N LEU A 113 -2.02 6.59 -44.90
CA LEU A 113 -2.68 7.12 -46.10
C LEU A 113 -2.16 6.48 -47.39
N MET A 114 -0.84 6.24 -47.51
CA MET A 114 -0.24 5.53 -48.64
C MET A 114 -0.73 4.08 -48.71
N ASN A 115 -0.85 3.40 -47.56
CA ASN A 115 -1.39 2.04 -47.51
C ASN A 115 -2.87 2.00 -47.93
N ILE A 116 -3.67 2.98 -47.49
CA ILE A 116 -5.07 3.09 -47.91
C ILE A 116 -5.18 3.29 -49.43
N LEU A 117 -4.44 4.25 -49.98
CA LEU A 117 -4.48 4.56 -51.40
C LEU A 117 -4.03 3.35 -52.24
N SER A 118 -2.97 2.68 -51.80
CA SER A 118 -2.49 1.42 -52.36
C SER A 118 -3.58 0.34 -52.33
N TYR A 119 -4.24 0.13 -51.18
CA TYR A 119 -5.28 -0.88 -51.03
C TYR A 119 -6.53 -0.60 -51.89
N PHE A 120 -6.98 0.66 -51.98
CA PHE A 120 -8.07 1.02 -52.90
C PHE A 120 -7.68 0.78 -54.37
N THR A 121 -6.43 1.09 -54.74
CA THR A 121 -5.93 0.82 -56.10
C THR A 121 -5.90 -0.68 -56.38
N PHE A 122 -5.49 -1.50 -55.41
CA PHE A 122 -5.55 -2.96 -55.50
C PHE A 122 -6.98 -3.46 -55.72
N LEU A 123 -7.96 -2.97 -54.97
CA LEU A 123 -9.36 -3.37 -55.13
C LEU A 123 -9.93 -2.97 -56.49
N LEU A 124 -9.64 -1.75 -56.96
CA LEU A 124 -10.08 -1.28 -58.27
C LEU A 124 -9.45 -2.12 -59.40
N LEU A 125 -8.16 -2.43 -59.30
CA LEU A 125 -7.48 -3.29 -60.26
C LEU A 125 -8.04 -4.72 -60.23
N PHE A 126 -8.31 -5.26 -59.03
CA PHE A 126 -8.88 -6.60 -58.88
C PHE A 126 -10.29 -6.68 -59.44
N ALA A 127 -11.14 -5.68 -59.17
CA ALA A 127 -12.47 -5.57 -59.76
C ALA A 127 -12.40 -5.47 -61.29
N TYR A 128 -11.48 -4.64 -61.82
CA TYR A 128 -11.29 -4.51 -63.27
C TYR A 128 -10.89 -5.84 -63.92
N VAL A 129 -9.93 -6.56 -63.33
CA VAL A 129 -9.51 -7.88 -63.84
C VAL A 129 -10.65 -8.90 -63.81
N LEU A 130 -11.42 -8.95 -62.72
CA LEU A 130 -12.53 -9.89 -62.57
C LEU A 130 -13.70 -9.63 -63.55
N MET A 131 -13.95 -8.36 -63.88
CA MET A 131 -15.05 -7.95 -64.76
C MET A 131 -14.66 -7.95 -66.25
N VAL A 132 -13.48 -7.44 -66.60
CA VAL A 132 -13.08 -7.13 -67.98
C VAL A 132 -12.01 -8.11 -68.51
N ASP A 133 -10.96 -8.37 -67.73
CA ASP A 133 -9.74 -9.04 -68.20
C ASP A 133 -9.59 -10.45 -67.60
N PHE A 134 -10.68 -11.22 -67.57
CA PHE A 134 -10.70 -12.60 -67.05
C PHE A 134 -10.51 -13.60 -68.19
N GLN A 135 -9.25 -13.76 -68.63
CA GLN A 135 -8.88 -14.64 -69.74
C GLN A 135 -8.38 -16.01 -69.24
N PRO A 136 -8.46 -17.08 -70.06
CA PRO A 136 -7.96 -18.40 -69.70
C PRO A 136 -6.43 -18.43 -69.53
N VAL A 137 -5.72 -17.53 -70.21
CA VAL A 137 -4.28 -17.29 -70.01
C VAL A 137 -4.12 -16.04 -69.15
N PRO A 138 -3.27 -16.07 -68.10
CA PRO A 138 -3.07 -14.92 -67.22
C PRO A 138 -2.52 -13.72 -67.98
N SER A 139 -3.22 -12.59 -67.89
CA SER A 139 -2.72 -11.30 -68.41
C SER A 139 -1.65 -10.72 -67.48
N TRP A 140 -0.85 -9.77 -68.00
CA TRP A 140 0.16 -9.08 -67.17
C TRP A 140 -0.46 -8.35 -65.97
N ARG A 141 -1.72 -7.91 -66.07
CA ARG A 141 -2.47 -7.25 -65.00
C ARG A 141 -2.80 -8.24 -63.87
N GLU A 142 -3.02 -9.49 -64.22
CA GLU A 142 -3.26 -10.56 -63.25
C GLU A 142 -1.99 -10.93 -62.50
N TYR A 143 -0.87 -11.01 -63.20
CA TYR A 143 0.44 -11.17 -62.56
C TYR A 143 0.75 -10.01 -61.59
N LEU A 144 0.34 -8.78 -61.92
CA LEU A 144 0.47 -7.65 -61.01
C LEU A 144 -0.35 -7.84 -59.73
N ILE A 145 -1.59 -8.36 -59.81
CA ILE A 145 -2.41 -8.69 -58.63
C ILE A 145 -1.76 -9.80 -57.79
N TYR A 146 -1.17 -10.82 -58.42
CA TYR A 146 -0.48 -11.90 -57.71
C TYR A 146 0.75 -11.40 -56.97
N PHE A 147 1.55 -10.56 -57.62
CA PHE A 147 2.68 -9.90 -57.00
C PHE A 147 2.23 -9.02 -55.83
N TRP A 148 1.13 -8.29 -56.00
CA TRP A 148 0.57 -7.45 -54.93
C TRP A 148 0.09 -8.28 -53.74
N LEU A 149 -0.68 -9.34 -53.98
CA LEU A 149 -1.15 -10.21 -52.91
C LEU A 149 0.02 -10.89 -52.20
N PHE A 150 1.01 -11.36 -52.95
CA PHE A 150 2.22 -11.91 -52.36
C PHE A 150 2.91 -10.89 -51.43
N SER A 151 2.97 -9.62 -51.83
CA SER A 151 3.50 -8.56 -50.96
C SER A 151 2.69 -8.35 -49.67
N LEU A 152 1.35 -8.48 -49.72
CA LEU A 152 0.48 -8.44 -48.54
C LEU A 152 0.73 -9.66 -47.63
N VAL A 153 0.83 -10.86 -48.20
CA VAL A 153 1.14 -12.09 -47.44
C VAL A 153 2.50 -11.99 -46.75
N CYS A 154 3.52 -11.44 -47.41
CA CYS A 154 4.82 -11.20 -46.79
C CYS A 154 4.73 -10.22 -45.61
N GLU A 155 3.89 -9.19 -45.71
CA GLU A 155 3.68 -8.24 -44.62
C GLU A 155 2.97 -8.86 -43.41
N GLU A 156 1.93 -9.67 -43.65
CA GLU A 156 1.25 -10.42 -42.58
C GLU A 156 2.19 -11.45 -41.93
N THR A 157 3.04 -12.10 -42.75
CA THR A 157 4.05 -13.02 -42.25
C THR A 157 5.10 -12.29 -41.41
N ARG A 158 5.53 -11.09 -41.80
CA ARG A 158 6.42 -10.26 -40.98
C ARG A 158 5.76 -9.91 -39.66
N GLN A 159 4.49 -9.54 -39.65
CA GLN A 159 3.74 -9.19 -38.45
C GLN A 159 3.65 -10.39 -37.48
N LEU A 160 3.42 -11.60 -37.99
CA LEU A 160 3.43 -12.83 -37.20
C LEU A 160 4.82 -13.17 -36.62
N LEU A 161 5.89 -12.92 -37.40
CA LEU A 161 7.28 -13.17 -37.00
C LEU A 161 7.88 -12.05 -36.15
N TYR A 162 7.20 -10.92 -36.03
CA TYR A 162 7.61 -9.80 -35.21
C TYR A 162 7.29 -10.11 -33.74
N ASP A 163 8.19 -10.84 -33.07
CA ASP A 163 8.10 -11.11 -31.62
C ASP A 163 8.88 -10.02 -30.86
N PRO A 164 8.19 -9.07 -30.20
CA PRO A 164 8.83 -7.97 -29.49
C PRO A 164 9.45 -8.40 -28.15
N ASP A 165 9.02 -9.52 -27.56
CA ASP A 165 9.29 -9.85 -26.16
C ASP A 165 9.96 -11.22 -25.98
N GLY A 166 10.25 -11.94 -27.07
CA GLY A 166 10.93 -13.23 -27.05
C GLY A 166 10.09 -14.35 -26.41
N LEU A 167 8.77 -14.15 -26.36
CA LEU A 167 7.81 -15.03 -25.69
C LEU A 167 7.48 -16.29 -26.51
N GLY A 168 8.06 -16.42 -27.71
CA GLY A 168 7.99 -17.61 -28.55
C GLY A 168 6.91 -17.51 -29.63
N VAL A 169 7.24 -18.01 -30.82
CA VAL A 169 6.41 -17.90 -32.04
C VAL A 169 5.01 -18.48 -31.86
N VAL A 170 4.86 -19.55 -31.06
CA VAL A 170 3.56 -20.21 -30.82
C VAL A 170 2.60 -19.33 -30.03
N LYS A 171 3.09 -18.62 -29.01
CA LYS A 171 2.24 -17.73 -28.20
C LYS A 171 1.80 -16.52 -29.01
N MET A 172 2.67 -15.98 -29.86
CA MET A 172 2.35 -14.89 -30.77
C MET A 172 1.34 -15.31 -31.84
N ALA A 173 1.49 -16.50 -32.43
CA ALA A 173 0.49 -17.05 -33.34
C ALA A 173 -0.88 -17.22 -32.67
N SER A 174 -0.91 -17.67 -31.41
CA SER A 174 -2.15 -17.77 -30.62
C SER A 174 -2.81 -16.40 -30.41
N LEU A 175 -2.03 -15.35 -30.14
CA LEU A 175 -2.55 -13.98 -30.02
C LEU A 175 -3.07 -13.45 -31.35
N TYR A 176 -2.30 -13.62 -32.43
CA TYR A 176 -2.68 -13.20 -33.77
C TYR A 176 -4.00 -13.85 -34.23
N ILE A 177 -4.16 -15.16 -34.00
CA ILE A 177 -5.37 -15.91 -34.36
C ILE A 177 -6.58 -15.52 -33.51
N LYS A 178 -6.41 -14.91 -32.32
CA LYS A 178 -7.56 -14.45 -31.52
C LYS A 178 -8.26 -13.24 -32.12
N ASP A 179 -7.56 -12.43 -32.90
CA ASP A 179 -8.14 -11.24 -33.52
C ASP A 179 -9.07 -11.55 -34.68
N PHE A 180 -10.28 -10.96 -34.64
CA PHE A 180 -11.31 -11.16 -35.65
C PHE A 180 -10.87 -10.73 -37.06
N TRP A 181 -10.17 -9.59 -37.14
CA TRP A 181 -9.71 -9.02 -38.41
C TRP A 181 -8.63 -9.89 -39.06
N ASN A 182 -7.70 -10.42 -38.26
CA ASN A 182 -6.66 -11.33 -38.74
C ASN A 182 -7.24 -12.67 -39.22
N LYS A 183 -8.29 -13.18 -38.56
CA LYS A 183 -9.04 -14.36 -39.06
C LYS A 183 -9.66 -14.08 -40.43
N LEU A 184 -10.21 -12.88 -40.63
CA LEU A 184 -10.78 -12.47 -41.92
C LEU A 184 -9.70 -12.38 -43.00
N ASP A 185 -8.50 -11.88 -42.69
CA ASP A 185 -7.38 -11.82 -43.64
C ASP A 185 -6.87 -13.22 -44.02
N ILE A 186 -6.69 -14.12 -43.03
CA ILE A 186 -6.33 -15.51 -43.30
C ILE A 186 -7.39 -16.16 -44.20
N CYS A 187 -8.68 -15.95 -43.91
CA CYS A 187 -9.77 -16.46 -44.72
C CYS A 187 -9.73 -15.89 -46.15
N ALA A 188 -9.51 -14.58 -46.32
CA ALA A 188 -9.38 -13.95 -47.63
C ALA A 188 -8.24 -14.54 -48.45
N ILE A 189 -7.08 -14.75 -47.84
CA ILE A 189 -5.90 -15.34 -48.47
C ILE A 189 -6.17 -16.80 -48.86
N LEU A 190 -6.79 -17.60 -47.99
CA LEU A 190 -7.12 -18.99 -48.28
C LEU A 190 -8.13 -19.12 -49.44
N VAL A 191 -9.20 -18.33 -49.43
CA VAL A 191 -10.20 -18.31 -50.51
C VAL A 191 -9.58 -17.83 -51.81
N PHE A 192 -8.67 -16.86 -51.76
CA PHE A 192 -7.95 -16.41 -52.96
C PHE A 192 -7.03 -17.49 -53.53
N ILE A 193 -6.27 -18.20 -52.69
CA ILE A 193 -5.41 -19.31 -53.13
C ILE A 193 -6.27 -20.41 -53.77
N ALA A 194 -7.41 -20.77 -53.16
CA ALA A 194 -8.34 -21.73 -53.73
C ALA A 194 -8.95 -21.24 -55.07
N GLY A 195 -9.28 -19.95 -55.17
CA GLY A 195 -9.74 -19.35 -56.42
C GLY A 195 -8.67 -19.37 -57.50
N LEU A 196 -7.40 -19.13 -57.12
CA LEU A 196 -6.25 -19.18 -58.01
C LEU A 196 -5.98 -20.61 -58.52
N THR A 197 -6.03 -21.62 -57.65
CA THR A 197 -5.84 -23.01 -58.06
C THR A 197 -6.95 -23.47 -59.00
N CYS A 198 -8.21 -23.15 -58.72
CA CYS A 198 -9.32 -23.42 -59.65
C CYS A 198 -9.22 -22.63 -60.95
N ARG A 199 -8.59 -21.45 -60.93
CA ARG A 199 -8.37 -20.62 -62.12
C ARG A 199 -7.25 -21.15 -63.03
N LEU A 200 -6.22 -21.80 -62.46
CA LEU A 200 -5.14 -22.43 -63.24
C LEU A 200 -5.60 -23.69 -63.98
N ILE A 201 -6.70 -24.31 -63.54
CA ILE A 201 -7.28 -25.50 -64.16
C ILE A 201 -8.33 -25.06 -65.20
N PRO A 202 -8.15 -25.35 -66.51
CA PRO A 202 -9.08 -24.89 -67.55
C PRO A 202 -10.53 -25.36 -67.37
N SER A 203 -10.75 -26.57 -66.81
CA SER A 203 -12.09 -27.13 -66.60
C SER A 203 -12.88 -26.43 -65.49
N THR A 204 -12.21 -25.75 -64.55
CA THR A 204 -12.84 -25.09 -63.41
C THR A 204 -12.76 -23.56 -63.48
N LEU A 205 -12.60 -23.00 -64.67
CA LEU A 205 -12.45 -21.55 -64.87
C LEU A 205 -13.68 -20.75 -64.37
N TYR A 206 -14.89 -21.24 -64.62
CA TYR A 206 -16.12 -20.60 -64.15
C TYR A 206 -16.27 -20.68 -62.62
N PRO A 207 -16.12 -21.86 -61.97
CA PRO A 207 -15.99 -21.94 -60.51
C PRO A 207 -14.88 -21.05 -59.93
N GLY A 208 -13.72 -20.99 -60.58
CA GLY A 208 -12.62 -20.11 -60.18
C GLY A 208 -13.01 -18.64 -60.17
N ARG A 209 -13.79 -18.18 -61.17
CA ARG A 209 -14.36 -16.82 -61.21
C ARG A 209 -15.30 -16.56 -60.05
N ILE A 210 -16.15 -17.53 -59.69
CA ILE A 210 -17.07 -17.43 -58.54
C ILE A 210 -16.28 -17.35 -57.23
N ILE A 211 -15.27 -18.19 -57.04
CA ILE A 211 -14.47 -18.18 -55.81
C ILE A 211 -13.68 -16.87 -55.70
N LEU A 212 -13.13 -16.36 -56.80
CA LEU A 212 -12.44 -15.06 -56.82
C LEU A 212 -13.38 -13.88 -56.60
N SER A 213 -14.64 -13.94 -57.04
CA SER A 213 -15.63 -12.89 -56.74
C SER A 213 -16.03 -12.91 -55.26
N LEU A 214 -16.14 -14.08 -54.65
CA LEU A 214 -16.31 -14.21 -53.20
C LEU A 214 -15.07 -13.70 -52.45
N ALA A 215 -13.86 -13.99 -52.93
CA ALA A 215 -12.63 -13.44 -52.37
C ALA A 215 -12.62 -11.91 -52.41
N PHE A 216 -13.05 -11.30 -53.53
CA PHE A 216 -13.18 -9.85 -53.66
C PHE A 216 -14.13 -9.24 -52.62
N ILE A 217 -15.26 -9.88 -52.32
CA ILE A 217 -16.18 -9.42 -51.25
C ILE A 217 -15.46 -9.42 -49.90
N ILE A 218 -14.71 -10.47 -49.56
CA ILE A 218 -13.97 -10.54 -48.29
C ILE A 218 -12.90 -9.44 -48.23
N PHE A 219 -12.15 -9.20 -49.31
CA PHE A 219 -11.21 -8.07 -49.39
C PHE A 219 -11.91 -6.71 -49.30
N CYS A 220 -13.14 -6.57 -49.76
CA CYS A 220 -13.92 -5.35 -49.56
C CYS A 220 -14.35 -5.17 -48.10
N LEU A 221 -14.76 -6.25 -47.40
CA LEU A 221 -15.08 -6.20 -45.98
C LEU A 221 -13.89 -5.74 -45.13
N ARG A 222 -12.67 -6.06 -45.55
CA ARG A 222 -11.43 -5.57 -44.92
C ARG A 222 -11.30 -4.03 -44.94
N LEU A 223 -11.96 -3.31 -45.87
CA LEU A 223 -12.01 -1.83 -45.82
C LEU A 223 -12.65 -1.31 -44.54
N MET A 224 -13.59 -2.06 -43.95
CA MET A 224 -14.18 -1.66 -42.67
C MET A 224 -13.14 -1.54 -41.57
N HIS A 225 -12.10 -2.39 -41.57
CA HIS A 225 -11.01 -2.30 -40.60
C HIS A 225 -10.27 -0.97 -40.70
N ILE A 226 -10.04 -0.46 -41.91
CA ILE A 226 -9.39 0.83 -42.15
C ILE A 226 -10.24 1.98 -41.60
N PHE A 227 -11.57 1.90 -41.71
CA PHE A 227 -12.44 2.95 -41.18
C PHE A 227 -12.52 2.97 -39.65
N THR A 228 -12.01 1.93 -38.97
CA THR A 228 -11.93 1.92 -37.49
C THR A 228 -11.03 3.02 -36.93
N VAL A 229 -10.08 3.53 -37.72
CA VAL A 229 -9.18 4.63 -37.33
C VAL A 229 -9.93 5.95 -37.16
N SER A 230 -11.07 6.12 -37.83
CA SER A 230 -11.83 7.36 -37.77
C SER A 230 -12.53 7.54 -36.43
N LYS A 231 -12.45 8.75 -35.86
CA LYS A 231 -13.14 9.12 -34.61
C LYS A 231 -14.67 8.99 -34.72
N THR A 232 -15.24 9.17 -35.91
CA THR A 232 -16.71 9.15 -36.11
C THR A 232 -17.25 7.78 -36.52
N LEU A 233 -16.47 6.99 -37.27
CA LEU A 233 -16.89 5.67 -37.77
C LEU A 233 -16.42 4.51 -36.89
N GLY A 234 -15.28 4.65 -36.20
CA GLY A 234 -14.71 3.60 -35.36
C GLY A 234 -15.67 3.09 -34.28
N PRO A 235 -16.26 3.96 -33.45
CA PRO A 235 -17.26 3.54 -32.47
C PRO A 235 -18.44 2.79 -33.10
N LYS A 236 -18.94 3.24 -34.25
CA LYS A 236 -20.06 2.59 -34.94
C LYS A 236 -19.71 1.16 -35.39
N ILE A 237 -18.49 0.94 -35.86
CA ILE A 237 -18.02 -0.41 -36.26
C ILE A 237 -17.90 -1.34 -35.05
N ILE A 238 -17.47 -0.83 -33.90
CA ILE A 238 -17.41 -1.61 -32.64
C ILE A 238 -18.81 -2.03 -32.20
N ILE A 239 -19.79 -1.12 -32.32
CA ILE A 239 -21.20 -1.42 -32.01
C ILE A 239 -21.72 -2.55 -32.94
N VAL A 240 -21.54 -2.41 -34.26
CA VAL A 240 -21.94 -3.45 -35.24
C VAL A 240 -21.30 -4.80 -34.88
N LYS A 241 -19.99 -4.83 -34.57
CA LYS A 241 -19.30 -6.06 -34.17
C LYS A 241 -19.91 -6.72 -32.93
N ARG A 242 -20.41 -5.93 -31.97
CA ARG A 242 -21.04 -6.45 -30.75
C ARG A 242 -22.47 -6.94 -31.01
N MET A 243 -23.21 -6.27 -31.88
CA MET A 243 -24.56 -6.65 -32.32
C MET A 243 -24.58 -7.94 -33.16
N MET A 244 -23.45 -8.33 -33.76
CA MET A 244 -23.37 -9.59 -34.53
C MET A 244 -23.71 -10.84 -33.70
N LYS A 245 -23.55 -10.81 -32.37
CA LYS A 245 -23.99 -11.91 -31.50
C LYS A 245 -25.51 -12.01 -31.48
N ASP A 246 -26.20 -10.88 -31.35
CA ASP A 246 -27.66 -10.80 -31.36
C ASP A 246 -28.21 -11.21 -32.74
N VAL A 247 -27.55 -10.76 -33.82
CA VAL A 247 -27.85 -11.17 -35.21
C VAL A 247 -27.79 -12.69 -35.34
N PHE A 248 -26.78 -13.35 -34.76
CA PHE A 248 -26.62 -14.80 -34.88
C PHE A 248 -27.77 -15.57 -34.22
N PHE A 249 -28.15 -15.19 -32.99
CA PHE A 249 -29.31 -15.78 -32.31
C PHE A 249 -30.62 -15.51 -33.04
N PHE A 250 -30.78 -14.30 -33.57
CA PHE A 250 -31.95 -13.95 -34.37
C PHE A 250 -32.02 -14.75 -35.68
N LEU A 251 -30.90 -14.88 -36.40
CA LEU A 251 -30.83 -15.64 -37.66
C LEU A 251 -31.22 -17.10 -37.43
N PHE A 252 -30.86 -17.68 -36.27
CA PHE A 252 -31.29 -19.02 -35.89
C PHE A 252 -32.82 -19.11 -35.72
N LEU A 253 -33.44 -18.17 -34.99
CA LEU A 253 -34.89 -18.12 -34.81
C LEU A 253 -35.61 -17.92 -36.17
N LEU A 254 -35.10 -17.02 -37.00
CA LEU A 254 -35.61 -16.78 -38.35
C LEU A 254 -35.48 -18.02 -39.23
N ALA A 255 -34.34 -18.72 -39.19
CA ALA A 255 -34.11 -19.92 -39.98
C ALA A 255 -35.10 -21.04 -39.63
N VAL A 256 -35.36 -21.28 -38.33
CA VAL A 256 -36.36 -22.26 -37.89
C VAL A 256 -37.73 -21.91 -38.49
N TRP A 257 -38.14 -20.65 -38.38
CA TRP A 257 -39.44 -20.21 -38.91
C TRP A 257 -39.54 -20.31 -40.45
N VAL A 258 -38.50 -19.88 -41.17
CA VAL A 258 -38.43 -19.94 -42.64
C VAL A 258 -38.49 -21.38 -43.14
N VAL A 259 -37.74 -22.29 -42.51
CA VAL A 259 -37.73 -23.71 -42.90
C VAL A 259 -39.07 -24.35 -42.58
N SER A 260 -39.66 -24.11 -41.40
CA SER A 260 -40.98 -24.66 -41.04
C SER A 260 -42.06 -24.23 -42.03
N PHE A 261 -42.13 -22.93 -42.35
CA PHE A 261 -43.06 -22.42 -43.36
C PHE A 261 -42.75 -22.98 -44.75
N GLY A 262 -41.47 -23.03 -45.13
CA GLY A 262 -41.05 -23.52 -46.44
C GLY A 262 -41.38 -24.98 -46.67
N VAL A 263 -41.24 -25.84 -45.65
CA VAL A 263 -41.63 -27.24 -45.70
C VAL A 263 -43.15 -27.36 -45.80
N ALA A 264 -43.90 -26.62 -44.98
CA ALA A 264 -45.36 -26.65 -45.03
C ALA A 264 -45.89 -26.19 -46.41
N LYS A 265 -45.37 -25.08 -46.93
CA LYS A 265 -45.67 -24.55 -48.26
C LYS A 265 -45.35 -25.58 -49.36
N GLN A 266 -44.16 -26.17 -49.34
CA GLN A 266 -43.76 -27.16 -50.34
C GLN A 266 -44.64 -28.40 -50.30
N ALA A 267 -44.95 -28.91 -49.10
CA ALA A 267 -45.79 -30.10 -48.90
C ALA A 267 -47.25 -29.90 -49.33
N ILE A 268 -47.77 -28.68 -49.18
CA ILE A 268 -49.15 -28.35 -49.56
C ILE A 268 -49.29 -28.15 -51.07
N LEU A 269 -48.33 -27.49 -51.72
CA LEU A 269 -48.48 -27.09 -53.13
C LEU A 269 -47.97 -28.13 -54.14
N ILE A 270 -46.93 -28.89 -53.81
CA ILE A 270 -46.21 -29.74 -54.78
C ILE A 270 -46.24 -31.20 -54.32
N HIS A 271 -46.76 -32.07 -55.17
CA HIS A 271 -46.71 -33.51 -54.96
C HIS A 271 -45.29 -34.05 -55.13
N ASN A 272 -44.80 -34.81 -54.15
CA ASN A 272 -43.57 -35.64 -54.16
C ASN A 272 -42.53 -35.25 -55.24
N GLU A 273 -41.61 -34.35 -54.89
CA GLU A 273 -40.46 -33.95 -55.72
C GLU A 273 -39.22 -34.74 -55.30
N GLU A 274 -38.72 -35.62 -56.18
CA GLU A 274 -37.54 -36.47 -55.91
C GLU A 274 -36.22 -35.72 -56.13
N ARG A 275 -36.25 -34.61 -56.89
CA ARG A 275 -35.06 -33.81 -57.18
C ARG A 275 -34.66 -32.98 -55.96
N VAL A 276 -33.63 -33.44 -55.24
CA VAL A 276 -33.13 -32.83 -54.02
C VAL A 276 -32.77 -31.35 -54.19
N GLU A 277 -32.13 -30.97 -55.31
CA GLU A 277 -31.76 -29.57 -55.58
C GLU A 277 -32.97 -28.63 -55.65
N TRP A 278 -34.03 -29.06 -56.35
CA TRP A 278 -35.27 -28.32 -56.48
C TRP A 278 -36.04 -28.28 -55.15
N LEU A 279 -35.99 -29.37 -54.37
CA LEU A 279 -36.56 -29.42 -53.02
C LEU A 279 -35.90 -28.39 -52.10
N PHE A 280 -34.57 -28.35 -52.03
CA PHE A 280 -33.85 -27.37 -51.21
C PHE A 280 -34.09 -25.93 -51.68
N ARG A 281 -34.11 -25.68 -53.00
CA ARG A 281 -34.41 -24.37 -53.58
C ARG A 281 -35.86 -23.93 -53.27
N GLY A 282 -36.82 -24.84 -53.35
CA GLY A 282 -38.24 -24.63 -53.06
C GLY A 282 -38.51 -24.30 -51.59
N VAL A 283 -37.95 -25.11 -50.69
CA VAL A 283 -38.16 -25.01 -49.24
C VAL A 283 -37.42 -23.81 -48.65
N VAL A 284 -36.13 -23.66 -48.92
CA VAL A 284 -35.28 -22.66 -48.24
C VAL A 284 -35.23 -21.36 -49.03
N TYR A 285 -34.77 -21.40 -50.29
CA TYR A 285 -34.47 -20.19 -51.07
C TYR A 285 -35.74 -19.39 -51.40
N HIS A 286 -36.76 -20.04 -51.95
CA HIS A 286 -38.01 -19.35 -52.29
C HIS A 286 -38.76 -18.81 -51.05
N SER A 287 -38.75 -19.54 -49.94
CA SER A 287 -39.42 -19.09 -48.72
C SER A 287 -38.69 -17.93 -48.05
N TYR A 288 -37.36 -17.89 -48.12
CA TYR A 288 -36.57 -16.75 -47.67
C TYR A 288 -36.87 -15.48 -48.50
N LEU A 289 -37.02 -15.60 -49.83
CA LEU A 289 -37.35 -14.48 -50.71
C LEU A 289 -38.74 -13.89 -50.43
N THR A 290 -39.69 -14.72 -49.97
CA THR A 290 -41.02 -14.27 -49.58
C THR A 290 -41.00 -13.24 -48.44
N ILE A 291 -40.01 -13.29 -47.54
CA ILE A 291 -39.85 -12.27 -46.46
C ILE A 291 -39.65 -10.87 -47.05
N PHE A 292 -38.87 -10.78 -48.14
CA PHE A 292 -38.58 -9.52 -48.82
C PHE A 292 -39.69 -9.08 -49.80
N GLY A 293 -40.82 -9.79 -49.82
CA GLY A 293 -41.95 -9.47 -50.69
C GLY A 293 -41.81 -9.98 -52.13
N GLN A 294 -40.81 -10.83 -52.43
CA GLN A 294 -40.73 -11.51 -53.72
C GLN A 294 -41.50 -12.82 -53.65
N ILE A 295 -42.77 -12.77 -54.08
CA ILE A 295 -43.63 -13.95 -54.13
C ILE A 295 -43.50 -14.58 -55.53
N PRO A 296 -43.21 -15.89 -55.63
CA PRO A 296 -43.15 -16.56 -56.91
C PRO A 296 -44.52 -16.55 -57.63
N SER A 297 -44.50 -16.35 -58.95
CA SER A 297 -45.71 -16.25 -59.81
C SER A 297 -46.62 -17.48 -59.73
N TYR A 298 -46.08 -18.66 -59.39
CA TYR A 298 -46.85 -19.88 -59.21
C TYR A 298 -47.56 -20.00 -57.85
N ILE A 299 -47.30 -19.07 -56.93
CA ILE A 299 -47.92 -18.99 -55.59
C ILE A 299 -48.99 -17.90 -55.55
N ASP A 300 -48.79 -16.79 -56.27
CA ASP A 300 -49.74 -15.65 -56.28
C ASP A 300 -51.09 -15.97 -56.94
N GLY A 301 -51.21 -17.07 -57.67
CA GLY A 301 -52.46 -17.54 -58.33
C GLY A 301 -52.91 -16.67 -59.52
N VAL A 302 -52.78 -15.34 -59.40
CA VAL A 302 -53.19 -14.32 -60.36
C VAL A 302 -52.37 -14.34 -61.65
N ASN A 303 -51.06 -14.63 -61.56
CA ASN A 303 -50.11 -14.63 -62.69
C ASN A 303 -49.58 -16.04 -63.01
N PHE A 304 -50.33 -17.09 -62.66
CA PHE A 304 -49.92 -18.47 -62.93
C PHE A 304 -49.96 -18.78 -64.43
N ASN A 305 -48.80 -19.13 -65.01
CA ASN A 305 -48.71 -19.67 -66.36
C ASN A 305 -48.09 -21.07 -66.33
N ILE A 306 -48.78 -22.03 -66.94
CA ILE A 306 -48.37 -23.44 -67.00
C ILE A 306 -47.07 -23.65 -67.77
N ASP A 307 -46.72 -22.76 -68.71
CA ASP A 307 -45.50 -22.86 -69.52
C ASP A 307 -44.21 -22.67 -68.71
N GLN A 308 -44.32 -22.10 -67.51
CA GLN A 308 -43.19 -21.84 -66.60
C GLN A 308 -42.84 -23.04 -65.71
N CYS A 309 -43.64 -24.11 -65.73
CA CYS A 309 -43.43 -25.29 -64.89
C CYS A 309 -43.55 -26.60 -65.69
N SER A 310 -43.03 -27.71 -65.14
CA SER A 310 -43.16 -29.04 -65.74
C SER A 310 -44.12 -29.92 -64.91
N PRO A 311 -45.14 -30.55 -65.50
CA PRO A 311 -46.12 -31.35 -64.74
C PRO A 311 -45.49 -32.54 -64.00
N ASN A 312 -44.57 -33.25 -64.66
CA ASN A 312 -43.92 -34.45 -64.11
C ASN A 312 -42.46 -34.22 -63.68
N GLY A 313 -41.97 -32.97 -63.63
CA GLY A 313 -40.56 -32.71 -63.30
C GLY A 313 -39.57 -33.16 -64.38
N THR A 314 -40.04 -33.45 -65.60
CA THR A 314 -39.24 -34.00 -66.71
C THR A 314 -38.23 -33.02 -67.29
N ASP A 315 -38.48 -31.71 -67.15
CA ASP A 315 -37.56 -30.66 -67.58
C ASP A 315 -36.62 -30.30 -66.41
N PRO A 316 -35.30 -30.50 -66.54
CA PRO A 316 -34.34 -30.15 -65.50
C PRO A 316 -34.27 -28.65 -65.20
N TYR A 317 -34.71 -27.79 -66.12
CA TYR A 317 -34.61 -26.33 -65.99
C TYR A 317 -35.88 -25.67 -65.43
N LYS A 318 -36.99 -26.41 -65.33
CA LYS A 318 -38.29 -25.89 -64.84
C LYS A 318 -38.68 -26.49 -63.47
N PRO A 319 -39.28 -25.68 -62.58
CA PRO A 319 -39.88 -26.20 -61.35
C PRO A 319 -41.05 -27.14 -61.68
N LYS A 320 -41.36 -28.07 -60.77
CA LYS A 320 -42.55 -28.92 -60.90
C LYS A 320 -43.81 -28.07 -60.67
N CYS A 321 -44.83 -28.31 -61.49
CA CYS A 321 -46.09 -27.58 -61.35
C CYS A 321 -46.79 -27.94 -60.03
N PRO A 322 -47.52 -26.98 -59.42
CA PRO A 322 -48.47 -27.31 -58.35
C PRO A 322 -49.49 -28.34 -58.82
N GLU A 323 -50.12 -29.09 -57.91
CA GLU A 323 -51.20 -30.01 -58.30
C GLU A 323 -52.34 -29.23 -58.96
N THR A 324 -52.69 -29.58 -60.21
CA THR A 324 -53.73 -28.93 -61.01
C THR A 324 -54.90 -29.87 -61.32
N ASN A 325 -56.13 -29.35 -61.34
CA ASN A 325 -57.30 -30.10 -61.79
C ASN A 325 -57.20 -30.40 -63.30
N ALA A 326 -57.54 -31.64 -63.69
CA ALA A 326 -57.42 -32.14 -65.07
C ALA A 326 -58.22 -31.32 -66.11
N ASP A 327 -59.35 -30.73 -65.71
CA ASP A 327 -60.28 -30.05 -66.63
C ASP A 327 -59.97 -28.55 -66.85
N ASN A 328 -59.45 -27.85 -65.84
CA ASN A 328 -59.33 -26.38 -65.86
C ASN A 328 -57.88 -25.85 -65.81
N LYS A 329 -56.86 -26.71 -65.76
CA LYS A 329 -55.42 -26.33 -65.70
C LYS A 329 -55.09 -25.27 -64.63
N LYS A 330 -55.92 -25.18 -63.58
CA LYS A 330 -55.75 -24.32 -62.41
C LYS A 330 -55.30 -25.16 -61.21
N PRO A 331 -54.55 -24.60 -60.26
CA PRO A 331 -54.18 -25.32 -59.05
C PRO A 331 -55.42 -25.81 -58.29
N ILE A 332 -55.35 -27.03 -57.76
CA ILE A 332 -56.42 -27.66 -56.94
C ILE A 332 -56.57 -26.89 -55.63
N PHE A 333 -55.47 -26.35 -55.12
CA PHE A 333 -55.43 -25.65 -53.85
C PHE A 333 -56.13 -24.28 -53.92
N PRO A 334 -56.99 -23.92 -52.95
CA PRO A 334 -57.72 -22.65 -52.98
C PRO A 334 -56.80 -21.43 -52.80
N GLU A 335 -56.92 -20.45 -53.69
CA GLU A 335 -56.15 -19.20 -53.65
C GLU A 335 -56.33 -18.46 -52.31
N TRP A 336 -57.56 -18.42 -51.77
CA TRP A 336 -57.83 -17.75 -50.49
C TRP A 336 -57.00 -18.31 -49.31
N LEU A 337 -56.70 -19.61 -49.32
CA LEU A 337 -55.91 -20.24 -48.26
C LEU A 337 -54.42 -19.94 -48.42
N THR A 338 -53.91 -19.82 -49.66
CA THR A 338 -52.52 -19.35 -49.89
C THR A 338 -52.33 -17.94 -49.38
N VAL A 339 -53.32 -17.07 -49.62
CA VAL A 339 -53.32 -15.67 -49.17
C VAL A 339 -53.34 -15.61 -47.64
N ILE A 340 -54.18 -16.42 -46.97
CA ILE A 340 -54.19 -16.48 -45.50
C ILE A 340 -52.85 -16.97 -44.95
N LEU A 341 -52.30 -18.05 -45.51
CA LEU A 341 -51.02 -18.63 -45.07
C LEU A 341 -49.86 -17.65 -45.27
N LEU A 342 -49.85 -16.91 -46.38
CA LEU A 342 -48.91 -15.83 -46.67
C LEU A 342 -49.09 -14.65 -45.70
N CYS A 343 -50.32 -14.22 -45.43
CA CYS A 343 -50.62 -13.15 -44.46
C CYS A 343 -50.14 -13.51 -43.05
N LEU A 344 -50.40 -14.74 -42.60
CA LEU A 344 -49.90 -15.23 -41.32
C LEU A 344 -48.37 -15.25 -41.30
N TYR A 345 -47.74 -15.74 -42.38
CA TYR A 345 -46.29 -15.75 -42.50
C TYR A 345 -45.67 -14.36 -42.43
N LEU A 346 -46.20 -13.39 -43.20
CA LEU A 346 -45.74 -12.00 -43.20
C LEU A 346 -46.01 -11.30 -41.87
N LEU A 347 -47.13 -11.60 -41.20
CA LEU A 347 -47.43 -11.06 -39.87
C LEU A 347 -46.38 -11.52 -38.84
N PHE A 348 -46.12 -12.83 -38.76
CA PHE A 348 -45.12 -13.36 -37.82
C PHE A 348 -43.70 -12.91 -38.18
N THR A 349 -43.30 -12.94 -39.45
CA THR A 349 -41.94 -12.55 -39.85
C THR A 349 -41.72 -11.04 -39.73
N ASN A 350 -42.56 -10.23 -40.37
CA ASN A 350 -42.32 -8.79 -40.50
C ASN A 350 -42.83 -7.97 -39.31
N ILE A 351 -43.92 -8.38 -38.65
CA ILE A 351 -44.46 -7.64 -37.49
C ILE A 351 -43.86 -8.15 -36.18
N LEU A 352 -43.72 -9.47 -36.00
CA LEU A 352 -43.18 -9.99 -34.74
C LEU A 352 -41.64 -10.04 -34.76
N LEU A 353 -41.05 -10.82 -35.68
CA LEU A 353 -39.61 -11.11 -35.65
C LEU A 353 -38.75 -9.89 -36.00
N LEU A 354 -39.06 -9.14 -37.06
CA LEU A 354 -38.28 -7.95 -37.40
C LEU A 354 -38.34 -6.86 -36.32
N ASN A 355 -39.50 -6.62 -35.71
CA ASN A 355 -39.61 -5.65 -34.61
C ASN A 355 -38.87 -6.12 -33.36
N LEU A 356 -38.86 -7.42 -33.08
CA LEU A 356 -38.02 -7.99 -32.03
C LEU A 356 -36.52 -7.79 -32.31
N LEU A 357 -36.07 -7.94 -33.57
CA LEU A 357 -34.69 -7.63 -33.96
C LEU A 357 -34.36 -6.15 -33.73
N ILE A 358 -35.25 -5.24 -34.14
CA ILE A 358 -35.08 -3.79 -33.93
C ILE A 358 -35.01 -3.48 -32.43
N ALA A 359 -35.85 -4.10 -31.61
CA ALA A 359 -35.84 -3.92 -30.16
C ALA A 359 -34.54 -4.42 -29.51
N MET A 360 -34.06 -5.62 -29.89
CA MET A 360 -32.78 -6.16 -29.41
C MET A 360 -31.61 -5.27 -29.82
N PHE A 361 -31.60 -4.80 -31.07
CA PHE A 361 -30.59 -3.87 -31.57
C PHE A 361 -30.61 -2.53 -30.86
N ASN A 362 -31.80 -1.97 -30.60
CA ASN A 362 -31.90 -0.72 -29.88
C ASN A 362 -31.39 -0.86 -28.43
N TYR A 363 -31.74 -1.97 -27.76
CA TYR A 363 -31.24 -2.28 -26.42
C TYR A 363 -29.71 -2.40 -26.38
N THR A 364 -29.12 -3.18 -27.28
CA THR A 364 -27.66 -3.34 -27.30
C THR A 364 -26.95 -2.09 -27.81
N PHE A 365 -27.53 -1.32 -28.72
CA PHE A 365 -27.03 -0.02 -29.14
C PHE A 365 -26.93 0.95 -27.95
N GLN A 366 -28.00 1.10 -27.15
CA GLN A 366 -28.02 1.99 -25.99
C GLN A 366 -26.98 1.59 -24.93
N GLN A 367 -26.89 0.31 -24.58
CA GLN A 367 -25.91 -0.15 -23.59
C GLN A 367 -24.46 0.05 -24.03
N VAL A 368 -24.19 -0.12 -25.32
CA VAL A 368 -22.82 -0.12 -25.83
C VAL A 368 -22.36 1.31 -26.10
N GLN A 369 -23.25 2.21 -26.55
CA GLN A 369 -22.91 3.57 -26.95
C GLN A 369 -22.17 4.38 -25.86
N GLU A 370 -22.57 4.27 -24.59
CA GLU A 370 -21.99 5.04 -23.49
C GLU A 370 -20.48 4.78 -23.29
N HIS A 371 -20.04 3.54 -23.46
CA HIS A 371 -18.64 3.13 -23.24
C HIS A 371 -17.84 2.95 -24.53
N THR A 372 -18.47 3.07 -25.70
CA THR A 372 -17.81 2.74 -26.98
C THR A 372 -16.64 3.67 -27.29
N ASP A 373 -16.75 4.97 -26.98
CA ASP A 373 -15.67 5.92 -27.21
C ASP A 373 -14.40 5.56 -26.41
N GLN A 374 -14.56 5.05 -25.18
CA GLN A 374 -13.43 4.56 -24.37
C GLN A 374 -12.78 3.32 -24.98
N ILE A 375 -13.59 2.37 -25.48
CA ILE A 375 -13.11 1.17 -26.17
C ILE A 375 -12.34 1.56 -27.44
N TRP A 376 -12.89 2.48 -28.23
CA TRP A 376 -12.26 2.97 -29.45
C TRP A 376 -10.91 3.66 -29.15
N LYS A 377 -10.87 4.55 -28.15
CA LYS A 377 -9.64 5.20 -27.69
C LYS A 377 -8.58 4.23 -27.21
N PHE A 378 -8.99 3.10 -26.61
CA PHE A 378 -8.10 2.01 -26.21
C PHE A 378 -7.54 1.28 -27.44
N GLN A 379 -8.41 0.82 -28.35
CA GLN A 379 -8.00 0.10 -29.58
C GLN A 379 -7.14 0.95 -30.53
N ARG A 380 -7.33 2.28 -30.50
CA ARG A 380 -6.52 3.22 -31.28
C ARG A 380 -5.02 3.09 -30.97
N HIS A 381 -4.63 2.73 -29.75
CA HIS A 381 -3.22 2.51 -29.40
C HIS A 381 -2.61 1.39 -30.27
N ASP A 382 -3.25 0.23 -30.32
CA ASP A 382 -2.72 -0.98 -30.96
C ASP A 382 -2.46 -0.73 -32.46
N LEU A 383 -3.38 -0.01 -33.08
CA LEU A 383 -3.26 0.46 -34.46
C LEU A 383 -2.09 1.45 -34.65
N ILE A 384 -1.94 2.43 -33.75
CA ILE A 384 -0.84 3.40 -33.85
C ILE A 384 0.51 2.69 -33.71
N GLU A 385 0.62 1.74 -32.78
CA GLU A 385 1.83 0.94 -32.59
C GLU A 385 2.14 0.09 -33.84
N GLU A 386 1.12 -0.53 -34.45
CA GLU A 386 1.24 -1.29 -35.69
C GLU A 386 1.84 -0.44 -36.83
N TYR A 387 1.27 0.74 -37.09
CA TYR A 387 1.73 1.61 -38.18
C TYR A 387 3.03 2.36 -37.86
N HIS A 388 3.36 2.58 -36.59
CA HIS A 388 4.66 3.14 -36.20
C HIS A 388 5.80 2.13 -36.43
N GLY A 389 5.53 0.84 -36.26
CA GLY A 389 6.50 -0.24 -36.50
C GLY A 389 6.64 -0.67 -37.97
N ARG A 390 5.79 -0.17 -38.87
CA ARG A 390 5.79 -0.55 -40.29
C ARG A 390 6.88 0.16 -41.10
N PRO A 391 7.48 -0.52 -42.11
CA PRO A 391 8.33 0.16 -43.09
C PRO A 391 7.53 1.26 -43.83
N PRO A 392 8.20 2.35 -44.25
CA PRO A 392 7.52 3.48 -44.88
C PRO A 392 7.02 3.21 -46.32
N ALA A 393 7.45 2.11 -46.94
CA ALA A 393 7.08 1.76 -48.30
C ALA A 393 5.68 1.10 -48.34
N PRO A 394 4.73 1.60 -49.16
CA PRO A 394 3.45 0.93 -49.33
C PRO A 394 3.61 -0.38 -50.12
N PRO A 395 2.70 -1.36 -49.95
CA PRO A 395 2.55 -2.45 -50.91
C PRO A 395 2.31 -1.88 -52.32
N PRO A 396 2.97 -2.34 -53.39
CA PRO A 396 3.83 -3.53 -53.52
C PRO A 396 5.35 -3.29 -53.31
N LEU A 397 5.78 -2.03 -53.16
CA LEU A 397 7.20 -1.66 -53.00
C LEU A 397 7.81 -2.13 -51.67
N ILE A 398 6.97 -2.59 -50.74
CA ILE A 398 7.36 -3.12 -49.44
C ILE A 398 8.33 -4.32 -49.54
N LEU A 399 8.27 -5.11 -50.62
CA LEU A 399 9.17 -6.26 -50.83
C LEU A 399 10.65 -5.85 -50.87
N LEU A 400 10.95 -4.69 -51.46
CA LEU A 400 12.32 -4.14 -51.46
C LEU A 400 12.78 -3.80 -50.04
N SER A 401 11.87 -3.31 -49.19
CA SER A 401 12.18 -3.01 -47.79
C SER A 401 12.43 -4.28 -46.97
N HIS A 402 11.65 -5.34 -47.21
CA HIS A 402 11.85 -6.66 -46.60
C HIS A 402 13.17 -7.28 -47.05
N LEU A 403 13.50 -7.19 -48.35
CA LEU A 403 14.78 -7.65 -48.89
C LEU A 403 15.95 -6.90 -48.23
N GLN A 404 15.86 -5.57 -48.10
CA GLN A 404 16.87 -4.76 -47.43
C GLN A 404 17.02 -5.13 -45.94
N LEU A 405 15.91 -5.41 -45.25
CA LEU A 405 15.93 -5.82 -43.84
C LEU A 405 16.54 -7.22 -43.67
N LEU A 406 16.18 -8.17 -44.53
CA LEU A 406 16.74 -9.52 -44.57
C LEU A 406 18.24 -9.49 -44.90
N LEU A 407 18.66 -8.69 -45.88
CA LEU A 407 20.07 -8.48 -46.21
C LEU A 407 20.84 -7.86 -45.04
N ARG A 408 20.27 -6.86 -44.36
CA ARG A 408 20.90 -6.27 -43.15
C ARG A 408 21.03 -7.27 -42.00
N ARG A 409 20.04 -8.15 -41.79
CA ARG A 409 20.10 -9.20 -40.77
C ARG A 409 21.10 -10.29 -41.13
N GLY A 410 21.09 -10.76 -42.38
CA GLY A 410 21.93 -11.85 -42.87
C GLY A 410 23.40 -11.46 -43.04
N LEU A 411 23.69 -10.35 -43.73
CA LEU A 411 25.07 -9.92 -44.01
C LEU A 411 25.70 -9.12 -42.86
N LEU A 412 24.98 -8.18 -42.25
CA LEU A 412 25.56 -7.22 -41.29
C LEU A 412 25.42 -7.64 -39.81
N ARG A 413 24.69 -8.72 -39.50
CA ARG A 413 24.35 -9.17 -38.12
C ARG A 413 23.92 -8.03 -37.17
N ARG A 414 23.41 -6.91 -37.71
CA ARG A 414 22.96 -5.79 -36.88
C ARG A 414 21.62 -6.17 -36.27
N PRO A 415 21.46 -6.05 -34.93
CA PRO A 415 20.16 -6.27 -34.30
C PRO A 415 19.15 -5.27 -34.85
N ALA A 416 17.90 -5.70 -34.98
CA ALA A 416 16.82 -4.82 -35.41
C ALA A 416 16.74 -3.62 -34.45
N THR A 417 16.83 -2.41 -34.99
CA THR A 417 16.61 -1.20 -34.19
C THR A 417 15.15 -1.19 -33.78
N HIS A 418 14.88 -1.46 -32.51
CA HIS A 418 13.54 -1.54 -31.97
C HIS A 418 12.91 -0.15 -31.97
N HIS A 419 11.99 0.13 -32.91
CA HIS A 419 11.10 1.29 -32.86
C HIS A 419 9.97 1.04 -31.85
N LYS A 420 10.32 0.76 -30.59
CA LYS A 420 9.33 0.75 -29.51
C LYS A 420 9.14 2.18 -29.00
N LEU A 421 7.95 2.46 -28.46
CA LEU A 421 7.67 3.63 -27.63
C LEU A 421 8.37 3.57 -26.25
N LYS A 422 9.64 3.12 -26.24
CA LYS A 422 10.45 2.92 -25.05
C LYS A 422 11.59 3.91 -25.08
N GLU A 423 11.59 4.82 -24.14
CA GLU A 423 12.66 5.79 -23.97
C GLU A 423 13.47 5.42 -22.72
N LYS A 424 14.75 5.11 -22.91
CA LYS A 424 15.67 4.94 -21.78
C LYS A 424 16.21 6.33 -21.43
N LEU A 425 15.76 6.88 -20.31
CA LEU A 425 16.22 8.16 -19.81
C LEU A 425 17.62 8.02 -19.19
N GLU A 426 18.36 9.14 -19.18
CA GLU A 426 19.60 9.25 -18.42
C GLU A 426 19.28 9.25 -16.91
N LYS A 427 20.14 8.63 -16.08
CA LYS A 427 19.89 8.46 -14.64
C LYS A 427 19.62 9.78 -13.91
N ASN A 428 20.31 10.86 -14.29
CA ASN A 428 20.14 12.17 -13.70
C ASN A 428 18.79 12.80 -14.06
N GLU A 429 18.37 12.67 -15.32
CA GLU A 429 17.08 13.15 -15.79
C GLU A 429 15.94 12.33 -15.18
N GLU A 430 16.10 11.01 -15.06
CA GLU A 430 15.14 10.13 -14.40
C GLU A 430 14.96 10.50 -12.92
N ALA A 431 16.04 10.73 -12.18
CA ALA A 431 15.97 11.14 -10.78
C ALA A 431 15.22 12.47 -10.60
N ALA A 432 15.50 13.47 -11.45
CA ALA A 432 14.79 14.74 -11.45
C ALA A 432 13.29 14.54 -11.79
N LEU A 433 12.98 13.72 -12.78
CA LEU A 433 11.59 13.43 -13.18
C LEU A 433 10.81 12.73 -12.06
N LEU A 434 11.43 11.76 -11.38
CA LEU A 434 10.83 11.03 -10.26
C LEU A 434 10.63 11.92 -9.03
N SER A 435 11.57 12.81 -8.71
CA SER A 435 11.39 13.79 -7.63
C SER A 435 10.22 14.74 -7.90
N TRP A 436 10.03 15.13 -9.16
CA TRP A 436 8.91 15.96 -9.60
C TRP A 436 7.58 15.20 -9.54
N GLU A 437 7.55 13.95 -10.00
CA GLU A 437 6.40 13.05 -9.86
C GLU A 437 6.00 12.88 -8.38
N MET A 438 6.99 12.65 -7.50
CA MET A 438 6.75 12.45 -6.08
C MET A 438 6.20 13.71 -5.39
N TYR A 439 6.71 14.88 -5.75
CA TYR A 439 6.17 16.16 -5.28
C TYR A 439 4.70 16.35 -5.71
N LEU A 440 4.38 16.06 -6.98
CA LEU A 440 3.02 16.19 -7.48
C LEU A 440 2.06 15.14 -6.90
N LYS A 441 2.55 13.92 -6.66
CA LYS A 441 1.79 12.91 -5.92
C LYS A 441 1.42 13.42 -4.54
N GLU A 442 2.35 14.02 -3.80
CA GLU A 442 2.09 14.55 -2.46
C GLU A 442 1.06 15.68 -2.50
N ASN A 443 1.20 16.61 -3.45
CA ASN A 443 0.22 17.68 -3.64
C ASN A 443 -1.17 17.14 -4.00
N TYR A 444 -1.26 16.11 -4.84
CA TYR A 444 -2.50 15.43 -5.17
C TYR A 444 -3.12 14.74 -3.95
N LEU A 445 -2.32 14.05 -3.13
CA LEU A 445 -2.80 13.40 -1.90
C LEU A 445 -3.36 14.43 -0.91
N GLN A 446 -2.68 15.57 -0.73
CA GLN A 446 -3.18 16.66 0.10
C GLN A 446 -4.51 17.22 -0.44
N HIS A 447 -4.60 17.44 -1.75
CA HIS A 447 -5.84 17.92 -2.37
C HIS A 447 -6.99 16.91 -2.21
N GLN A 448 -6.71 15.61 -2.39
CA GLN A 448 -7.71 14.56 -2.18
C GLN A 448 -8.17 14.52 -0.72
N GLN A 449 -7.26 14.60 0.25
CA GLN A 449 -7.62 14.68 1.68
C GLN A 449 -8.45 15.92 2.00
N CYS A 450 -8.12 17.08 1.41
CA CYS A 450 -8.94 18.29 1.56
C CYS A 450 -10.35 18.10 0.98
N GLN A 451 -10.49 17.48 -0.20
CA GLN A 451 -11.79 17.19 -0.80
C GLN A 451 -12.59 16.19 0.04
N GLU A 452 -11.95 15.15 0.57
CA GLU A 452 -12.59 14.18 1.48
C GLU A 452 -13.06 14.86 2.78
N LYS A 453 -12.29 15.81 3.32
CA LYS A 453 -12.72 16.64 4.47
C LYS A 453 -13.88 17.58 4.15
N GLN A 454 -13.98 18.05 2.90
CA GLN A 454 -15.09 18.89 2.44
C GLN A 454 -16.36 18.08 2.14
N ASN A 455 -16.28 16.75 2.05
CA ASN A 455 -17.46 15.92 1.84
C ASN A 455 -18.44 16.07 3.02
N THR A 456 -19.69 16.44 2.72
CA THR A 456 -20.72 16.69 3.73
C THR A 456 -20.95 15.47 4.61
N GLU A 457 -20.90 14.26 4.05
CA GLU A 457 -21.03 13.01 4.81
C GLU A 457 -19.89 12.80 5.82
N GLN A 458 -18.67 13.20 5.45
CA GLN A 458 -17.50 13.10 6.33
C GLN A 458 -17.56 14.18 7.42
N MET A 459 -18.01 15.39 7.06
CA MET A 459 -18.22 16.48 8.02
C MET A 459 -19.30 16.14 9.04
N ILE A 460 -20.41 15.53 8.62
CA ILE A 460 -21.47 15.05 9.52
C ILE A 460 -20.89 14.00 10.49
N ARG A 461 -20.06 13.07 9.99
CA ARG A 461 -19.39 12.08 10.84
C ARG A 461 -18.42 12.73 11.84
N ASP A 462 -17.63 13.72 11.44
CA ASP A 462 -16.72 14.44 12.33
C ASP A 462 -17.47 15.26 13.39
N ILE A 463 -18.57 15.93 13.01
CA ILE A 463 -19.43 16.64 13.96
C ILE A 463 -20.05 15.65 14.97
N ALA A 464 -20.55 14.50 14.51
CA ALA A 464 -21.09 13.48 15.41
C ALA A 464 -20.03 13.03 16.44
N GLN A 465 -18.81 12.69 15.98
CA GLN A 465 -17.71 12.31 16.87
C GLN A 465 -17.33 13.43 17.85
N ARG A 466 -17.31 14.69 17.41
CA ARG A 466 -17.02 15.82 18.30
C ARG A 466 -18.12 16.05 19.33
N VAL A 467 -19.38 15.82 18.96
CA VAL A 467 -20.53 15.89 19.89
C VAL A 467 -20.42 14.78 20.92
N ASP A 468 -20.05 13.56 20.53
CA ASP A 468 -19.82 12.44 21.46
C ASP A 468 -18.71 12.77 22.46
N VAL A 469 -17.56 13.28 21.98
CA VAL A 469 -16.44 13.70 22.86
C VAL A 469 -16.87 14.83 23.79
N LEU A 470 -17.65 15.81 23.30
CA LEU A 470 -18.16 16.89 24.14
C LEU A 470 -19.13 16.36 25.21
N ALA A 471 -19.96 15.39 24.88
CA ALA A 471 -20.87 14.75 25.82
C ALA A 471 -20.08 14.04 26.94
N GLU A 472 -19.05 13.24 26.59
CA GLU A 472 -18.17 12.62 27.59
C GLU A 472 -17.48 13.64 28.50
N LEU A 473 -17.04 14.77 27.94
CA LEU A 473 -16.36 15.82 28.69
C LEU A 473 -17.32 16.56 29.65
N LEU A 474 -18.57 16.80 29.21
CA LEU A 474 -19.63 17.36 30.04
C LEU A 474 -20.03 16.41 31.17
N ASP A 475 -20.08 15.10 30.92
CA ASP A 475 -20.34 14.10 31.96
C ASP A 475 -19.21 14.09 33.00
N LEU A 476 -17.95 14.20 32.58
CA LEU A 476 -16.80 14.33 33.48
C LEU A 476 -16.88 15.61 34.34
N ASP A 477 -17.23 16.74 33.73
CA ASP A 477 -17.35 18.02 34.44
C ASP A 477 -18.53 18.00 35.43
N ARG A 478 -19.64 17.36 35.04
CA ARG A 478 -20.79 17.13 35.92
C ARG A 478 -20.38 16.29 37.13
N VAL A 479 -19.63 15.20 36.93
CA VAL A 479 -19.10 14.35 38.00
C VAL A 479 -18.16 15.12 38.94
N LYS A 480 -17.27 15.95 38.40
CA LYS A 480 -16.39 16.81 39.22
C LYS A 480 -17.19 17.80 40.05
N ARG A 481 -18.17 18.48 39.45
CA ARG A 481 -19.04 19.43 40.17
C ARG A 481 -19.87 18.75 41.25
N THR A 482 -20.44 17.57 40.97
CA THR A 482 -21.16 16.80 41.99
C THR A 482 -20.23 16.37 43.13
N GLY A 483 -18.99 15.95 42.85
CA GLY A 483 -18.03 15.61 43.90
C GLY A 483 -17.67 16.77 44.83
N VAL A 484 -17.55 18.00 44.30
CA VAL A 484 -17.35 19.22 45.11
C VAL A 484 -18.58 19.55 45.95
N VAL A 485 -19.79 19.34 45.41
CA VAL A 485 -21.04 19.52 46.14
C VAL A 485 -21.19 18.48 47.26
N GLU A 486 -20.85 17.22 47.00
CA GLU A 486 -20.83 16.15 48.00
C GLU A 486 -19.83 16.43 49.14
N GLN A 487 -18.63 16.92 48.82
CA GLN A 487 -17.66 17.35 49.84
C GLN A 487 -18.18 18.51 50.71
N ARG A 488 -18.87 19.49 50.10
CA ARG A 488 -19.51 20.58 50.84
C ARG A 488 -20.66 20.07 51.72
N LEU A 489 -21.45 19.12 51.22
CA LEU A 489 -22.54 18.51 51.98
C LEU A 489 -22.01 17.75 53.20
N GLY A 490 -20.93 16.98 53.05
CA GLY A 490 -20.26 16.28 54.16
C GLY A 490 -19.72 17.24 55.22
N SER A 491 -19.09 18.34 54.81
CA SER A 491 -18.63 19.38 55.76
C SER A 491 -19.80 20.05 56.50
N LEU A 492 -20.95 20.20 55.85
CA LEU A 492 -22.15 20.79 56.46
C LEU A 492 -22.79 19.80 57.44
N GLU A 493 -22.80 18.51 57.10
CA GLU A 493 -23.27 17.42 57.96
C GLU A 493 -22.41 17.32 59.23
N ASP A 494 -21.08 17.40 59.11
CA ASP A 494 -20.14 17.44 60.25
C ASP A 494 -20.38 18.67 61.14
N GLN A 495 -20.62 19.84 60.55
CA GLN A 495 -20.96 21.06 61.30
C GLN A 495 -22.30 20.92 62.03
N VAL A 496 -23.32 20.37 61.39
CA VAL A 496 -24.63 20.11 62.02
C VAL A 496 -24.48 19.07 63.14
N HIS A 497 -23.65 18.05 62.95
CA HIS A 497 -23.36 17.04 63.97
C HIS A 497 -22.69 17.66 65.20
N GLN A 498 -21.68 18.50 65.01
CA GLN A 498 -21.02 19.25 66.08
C GLN A 498 -21.98 20.21 66.78
N SER A 499 -22.85 20.90 66.03
CA SER A 499 -23.86 21.80 66.57
C SER A 499 -24.90 21.05 67.41
N ALA A 500 -25.33 19.87 66.95
CA ALA A 500 -26.26 19.01 67.67
C ALA A 500 -25.65 18.43 68.95
N GLN A 501 -24.35 18.08 68.93
CA GLN A 501 -23.61 17.67 70.14
C GLN A 501 -23.49 18.81 71.14
N ALA A 502 -23.16 20.03 70.71
CA ALA A 502 -23.10 21.20 71.57
C ALA A 502 -24.48 21.58 72.16
N LEU A 503 -25.56 21.46 71.38
CA LEU A 503 -26.93 21.65 71.86
C LEU A 503 -27.36 20.58 72.87
N ARG A 504 -27.02 19.31 72.66
CA ARG A 504 -27.24 18.25 73.67
C ARG A 504 -26.51 18.55 74.96
N TRP A 505 -25.25 18.98 74.86
CA TRP A 505 -24.47 19.37 76.03
C TRP A 505 -25.11 20.55 76.77
N MET A 506 -25.51 21.61 76.08
CA MET A 506 -26.21 22.75 76.69
C MET A 506 -27.52 22.33 77.36
N MET A 507 -28.28 21.43 76.75
CA MET A 507 -29.54 20.93 77.32
C MET A 507 -29.30 20.10 78.59
N GLN A 508 -28.23 19.31 78.62
CA GLN A 508 -27.81 18.55 79.81
C GLN A 508 -27.28 19.46 80.92
N ALA A 509 -26.54 20.51 80.57
CA ALA A 509 -26.04 21.52 81.51
C ALA A 509 -27.17 22.36 82.13
N LEU A 510 -28.26 22.62 81.41
CA LEU A 510 -29.42 23.36 81.92
C LEU A 510 -30.37 22.51 82.77
N GLN A 511 -30.40 21.19 82.59
CA GLN A 511 -31.20 20.29 83.44
C GLN A 511 -30.55 20.03 84.82
N GLY A 512 -29.23 20.22 84.95
CA GLY A 512 -28.54 20.21 86.24
C GLY A 512 -28.46 21.61 86.83
N ASN A 513 -29.17 21.89 87.92
CA ASN A 513 -29.03 23.16 88.64
C ASN A 513 -27.61 23.32 89.24
N GLY A 514 -26.71 23.98 88.52
CA GLY A 514 -25.41 24.44 89.03
C GLY A 514 -24.25 24.21 88.05
N PHE A 515 -23.58 25.30 87.66
CA PHE A 515 -22.32 25.25 86.90
C PHE A 515 -21.22 24.59 87.73
N SER A 516 -21.00 23.29 87.55
CA SER A 516 -19.85 22.55 88.08
C SER A 516 -18.83 22.25 86.98
N SER A 517 -17.58 22.69 87.22
CA SER A 517 -16.28 22.33 86.60
C SER A 517 -16.20 22.24 85.07
N GLY A 518 -15.38 23.12 84.48
CA GLY A 518 -15.13 23.24 83.04
C GLY A 518 -14.26 22.15 82.40
N GLU A 519 -14.51 20.87 82.68
CA GLU A 519 -13.78 19.76 82.04
C GLU A 519 -14.52 19.08 80.88
N ASP A 520 -15.80 19.38 80.62
CA ASP A 520 -16.56 18.77 79.52
C ASP A 520 -16.99 19.77 78.43
N VAL A 521 -16.11 20.66 77.97
CA VAL A 521 -16.40 21.50 76.79
C VAL A 521 -15.99 20.72 75.53
N PRO A 522 -16.90 20.42 74.57
CA PRO A 522 -16.49 19.85 73.30
C PRO A 522 -15.60 20.86 72.56
N PRO A 523 -14.45 20.45 71.99
CA PRO A 523 -13.51 21.38 71.37
C PRO A 523 -14.18 22.05 70.17
N VAL A 524 -14.35 23.37 70.24
CA VAL A 524 -14.79 24.19 69.11
C VAL A 524 -13.61 24.26 68.14
N GLY A 525 -13.64 23.39 67.13
CA GLY A 525 -12.68 23.41 66.03
C GLY A 525 -12.77 24.73 65.26
N SER A 526 -11.63 25.42 65.13
CA SER A 526 -11.52 26.64 64.33
C SER A 526 -11.88 26.37 62.88
N SER A 527 -12.90 27.08 62.38
CA SER A 527 -13.20 27.19 60.95
C SER A 527 -11.96 27.72 60.20
N LYS A 528 -11.23 26.84 59.51
CA LYS A 528 -10.33 27.27 58.43
C LYS A 528 -11.19 27.71 57.26
N ALA A 529 -11.33 29.02 57.10
CA ALA A 529 -11.85 29.61 55.89
C ALA A 529 -10.95 29.20 54.71
N LEU A 530 -11.58 28.65 53.68
CA LEU A 530 -10.94 28.21 52.44
C LEU A 530 -10.62 29.46 51.60
N ASP A 531 -9.38 29.94 51.68
CA ASP A 531 -8.85 30.90 50.70
C ASP A 531 -8.89 30.26 49.32
N THR A 532 -9.72 30.81 48.45
CA THR A 532 -9.80 30.41 47.04
C THR A 532 -8.65 31.11 46.31
N LYS A 533 -7.48 30.45 46.26
CA LYS A 533 -6.44 30.79 45.29
C LYS A 533 -6.71 30.03 44.00
N GLU A 534 -6.96 30.77 42.93
CA GLU A 534 -6.97 30.28 41.56
C GLU A 534 -5.65 29.54 41.29
N VAL A 535 -5.76 28.26 40.95
CA VAL A 535 -4.63 27.45 40.49
C VAL A 535 -4.49 27.67 38.99
N GLU A 536 -3.54 28.52 38.60
CA GLU A 536 -2.90 28.41 37.28
C GLU A 536 -2.18 27.06 37.21
N MET A 537 -2.68 26.20 36.33
CA MET A 537 -2.08 24.90 36.04
C MET A 537 -0.94 25.09 35.03
N GLU A 538 0.27 25.38 35.49
CA GLU A 538 1.49 25.06 34.74
C GLU A 538 2.66 24.80 35.71
N GLY A 539 2.95 23.51 35.93
CA GLY A 539 4.04 23.07 36.78
C GLY A 539 3.71 21.71 37.40
N LYS A 540 4.27 20.64 36.83
CA LYS A 540 4.27 19.32 37.50
C LYS A 540 4.74 19.51 38.94
N PRO A 541 4.03 18.99 39.96
CA PRO A 541 4.56 19.00 41.31
C PRO A 541 5.81 18.13 41.31
N GLU A 542 6.95 18.73 41.66
CA GLU A 542 8.11 17.97 42.12
C GLU A 542 7.63 17.10 43.29
N GLU A 543 7.84 15.79 43.18
CA GLU A 543 7.53 14.81 44.22
C GLU A 543 8.11 15.30 45.55
N SER A 544 7.24 15.71 46.47
CA SER A 544 7.58 15.93 47.87
C SER A 544 8.16 14.64 48.41
N ARG A 545 9.46 14.66 48.74
CA ARG A 545 10.22 13.50 49.22
C ARG A 545 9.52 12.86 50.43
N PRO A 546 9.42 11.52 50.52
CA PRO A 546 8.94 10.89 51.73
C PRO A 546 9.93 11.18 52.86
N PRO A 547 9.48 11.66 54.04
CA PRO A 547 10.35 12.04 55.15
C PRO A 547 11.00 10.84 55.87
N TYR A 548 10.59 9.61 55.54
CA TYR A 548 10.99 8.39 56.24
C TYR A 548 11.53 7.32 55.28
N HIS A 549 12.26 6.34 55.83
CA HIS A 549 12.74 5.19 55.07
C HIS A 549 11.58 4.39 54.46
N VAL A 550 11.73 4.03 53.19
CA VAL A 550 10.73 3.25 52.43
C VAL A 550 11.25 1.84 52.19
N LEU A 551 12.53 1.69 51.84
CA LEU A 551 13.13 0.39 51.50
C LEU A 551 13.18 -0.53 52.72
N ALA A 552 13.50 0.02 53.89
CA ALA A 552 13.49 -0.71 55.16
C ALA A 552 12.09 -1.19 55.59
N ARG A 553 10.99 -0.70 54.99
CA ARG A 553 9.60 -1.11 55.28
C ARG A 553 8.99 -2.06 54.24
N ASN A 554 9.79 -2.54 53.30
CA ASN A 554 9.35 -3.57 52.35
C ASN A 554 8.83 -4.81 53.10
N LEU A 555 7.60 -5.25 52.77
CA LEU A 555 6.88 -6.27 53.53
C LEU A 555 7.66 -7.59 53.66
N LEU A 556 8.37 -8.02 52.62
CA LEU A 556 9.21 -9.21 52.65
C LEU A 556 10.66 -8.84 52.98
N TYR A 557 11.23 -9.45 54.03
CA TYR A 557 12.65 -9.26 54.36
C TYR A 557 13.56 -9.94 53.32
N PRO A 558 14.60 -9.28 52.80
CA PRO A 558 15.41 -9.82 51.72
C PRO A 558 16.11 -11.15 52.05
N GLY A 559 15.87 -12.17 51.21
CA GLY A 559 16.51 -13.47 51.30
C GLY A 559 16.16 -14.27 52.57
N SER A 560 14.98 -14.01 53.15
CA SER A 560 14.31 -14.91 54.11
C SER A 560 12.81 -14.99 53.77
N HIS A 561 12.07 -15.87 54.44
CA HIS A 561 10.60 -15.95 54.35
C HIS A 561 9.90 -15.08 55.41
N THR A 562 10.64 -14.21 56.12
CA THR A 562 10.11 -13.40 57.22
C THR A 562 9.39 -12.17 56.67
N LEU A 563 8.13 -11.99 57.08
CA LEU A 563 7.35 -10.79 56.79
C LEU A 563 7.54 -9.76 57.90
N ARG A 564 7.69 -8.50 57.52
CA ARG A 564 7.71 -7.37 58.44
C ARG A 564 6.29 -7.05 58.89
N PHE A 565 6.17 -6.50 60.09
CA PHE A 565 4.94 -5.86 60.55
C PHE A 565 4.68 -4.60 59.72
N PRO A 566 3.46 -4.38 59.21
CA PRO A 566 3.16 -3.21 58.39
C PRO A 566 3.22 -1.93 59.22
N VAL A 567 4.08 -0.98 58.82
CA VAL A 567 4.24 0.32 59.48
C VAL A 567 3.82 1.44 58.52
N PRO A 568 2.65 2.07 58.73
CA PRO A 568 2.23 3.26 57.97
C PRO A 568 3.17 4.45 58.17
N ASP A 569 3.23 5.37 57.22
CA ASP A 569 4.14 6.54 57.24
C ASP A 569 3.98 7.39 58.52
N GLU A 570 2.76 7.53 59.03
CA GLU A 570 2.44 8.29 60.25
C GLU A 570 3.00 7.65 61.54
N LYS A 571 3.29 6.34 61.52
CA LYS A 571 3.70 5.55 62.69
C LYS A 571 5.18 5.17 62.69
N VAL A 572 5.94 5.68 61.73
CA VAL A 572 7.39 5.44 61.64
C VAL A 572 8.16 6.04 62.82
N PRO A 573 7.98 7.32 63.22
CA PRO A 573 8.77 7.93 64.30
C PRO A 573 8.51 7.26 65.65
N TRP A 574 9.56 7.03 66.44
CA TRP A 574 9.43 6.37 67.75
C TRP A 574 8.56 7.17 68.72
N GLU A 575 8.51 8.49 68.57
CA GLU A 575 7.74 9.44 69.38
C GLU A 575 6.23 9.29 69.22
N VAL A 576 5.76 8.67 68.12
CA VAL A 576 4.34 8.44 67.88
C VAL A 576 3.92 7.11 68.50
N ASP A 577 2.88 7.13 69.33
CA ASP A 577 2.32 5.94 69.94
C ASP A 577 1.76 4.96 68.90
N PHE A 578 2.19 3.70 69.00
CA PHE A 578 1.70 2.59 68.19
C PHE A 578 1.41 1.35 69.05
N PRO A 579 0.26 1.31 69.76
CA PRO A 579 -0.04 0.26 70.75
C PRO A 579 -0.12 -1.16 70.19
N LEU A 580 -0.48 -1.31 68.91
CA LEU A 580 -0.60 -2.59 68.22
C LEU A 580 0.74 -3.09 67.64
N TYR A 581 1.82 -2.34 67.83
CA TYR A 581 3.11 -2.65 67.22
C TYR A 581 3.77 -3.88 67.86
N ASN A 582 3.73 -5.01 67.15
CA ASN A 582 4.36 -6.26 67.58
C ASN A 582 5.16 -6.90 66.43
N PRO A 583 6.38 -6.41 66.16
CA PRO A 583 7.19 -6.91 65.06
C PRO A 583 7.77 -8.31 65.33
N PRO A 584 7.82 -9.20 64.33
CA PRO A 584 8.49 -10.49 64.48
C PRO A 584 10.00 -10.29 64.71
N ALA A 585 10.61 -11.20 65.48
CA ALA A 585 12.05 -11.20 65.74
C ALA A 585 12.79 -12.11 64.75
N PHE A 586 13.81 -11.58 64.07
CA PHE A 586 14.64 -12.35 63.14
C PHE A 586 16.11 -11.91 63.23
N SER A 587 17.00 -12.90 63.37
CA SER A 587 18.46 -12.75 63.30
C SER A 587 19.02 -13.96 62.54
N ALA A 588 19.87 -13.75 61.53
CA ALA A 588 20.46 -14.81 60.74
C ALA A 588 21.80 -15.28 61.32
N GLU A 589 22.04 -16.59 61.31
CA GLU A 589 23.33 -17.20 61.65
C GLU A 589 24.27 -17.16 60.43
N HIS A 590 25.47 -16.62 60.58
CA HIS A 590 26.49 -16.63 59.53
C HIS A 590 27.73 -17.37 60.03
N LYS A 591 28.04 -18.53 59.45
CA LYS A 591 29.21 -19.34 59.84
C LYS A 591 30.52 -18.86 59.21
N ASP A 592 30.45 -17.91 58.28
CA ASP A 592 31.56 -17.55 57.39
C ASP A 592 32.33 -16.29 57.83
N MET A 593 32.00 -15.69 58.99
CA MET A 593 32.57 -14.41 59.42
C MET A 593 33.26 -14.49 60.79
N ALA A 594 34.43 -13.87 60.89
CA ALA A 594 35.31 -13.97 62.06
C ALA A 594 34.80 -13.19 63.30
N VAL A 595 33.92 -12.20 63.12
CA VAL A 595 33.39 -11.35 64.20
C VAL A 595 31.90 -11.08 63.96
N GLN A 596 31.03 -11.58 64.83
CA GLN A 596 29.57 -11.40 64.74
C GLN A 596 28.96 -11.28 66.14
N ASP A 597 27.91 -10.47 66.27
CA ASP A 597 27.12 -10.41 67.51
C ASP A 597 26.37 -11.71 67.81
N PRO A 598 26.14 -12.04 69.10
CA PRO A 598 25.47 -13.28 69.50
C PRO A 598 24.15 -13.50 68.79
N PHE A 599 23.89 -14.75 68.40
CA PHE A 599 22.64 -15.15 67.77
C PHE A 599 21.46 -15.13 68.76
N SER A 600 21.70 -15.43 70.04
CA SER A 600 20.66 -15.46 71.06
C SER A 600 20.33 -14.06 71.59
N LEU A 601 19.04 -13.72 71.61
CA LEU A 601 18.48 -12.51 72.23
C LEU A 601 18.35 -12.65 73.77
N SER A 602 19.17 -13.51 74.40
CA SER A 602 19.14 -13.64 75.87
C SER A 602 19.63 -12.34 76.51
N LEU A 603 18.97 -11.91 77.60
CA LEU A 603 19.32 -10.66 78.27
C LEU A 603 20.81 -10.65 78.71
N GLU A 604 21.36 -11.80 79.09
CA GLU A 604 22.77 -11.98 79.46
C GLU A 604 23.76 -11.80 78.30
N SER A 605 23.40 -12.09 77.05
CA SER A 605 24.29 -11.87 75.89
C SER A 605 24.25 -10.42 75.45
N LEU A 606 23.08 -9.77 75.54
CA LEU A 606 22.86 -8.38 75.14
C LEU A 606 23.54 -7.38 76.09
N LEU A 607 23.57 -7.67 77.40
CA LEU A 607 24.22 -6.81 78.40
C LEU A 607 25.76 -6.80 78.31
N LYS A 608 26.36 -7.72 77.54
CA LYS A 608 27.82 -7.75 77.33
C LYS A 608 28.30 -6.77 76.26
N ILE A 609 27.38 -6.16 75.52
CA ILE A 609 27.68 -5.27 74.39
C ILE A 609 27.72 -3.82 74.87
N ASN A 610 28.81 -3.10 74.57
CA ASN A 610 28.91 -1.67 74.86
C ASN A 610 28.42 -0.83 73.66
N TYR A 611 27.20 -0.32 73.74
CA TYR A 611 26.63 0.53 72.69
C TYR A 611 27.17 1.96 72.72
N ASN A 612 27.12 2.67 71.59
CA ASN A 612 27.58 4.06 71.42
C ASN A 612 29.10 4.29 71.66
N THR A 613 29.90 3.23 71.73
CA THR A 613 31.36 3.28 71.92
C THR A 613 32.08 2.31 70.98
N MET A 614 33.41 2.36 70.97
CA MET A 614 34.25 1.34 70.34
C MET A 614 34.25 0.07 71.19
N ASP A 615 33.58 -0.99 70.72
CA ASP A 615 33.38 -2.25 71.44
C ASP A 615 34.34 -3.32 70.89
N GLY A 616 35.55 -3.37 71.45
CA GLY A 616 36.63 -4.21 70.95
C GLY A 616 37.11 -3.77 69.56
N LEU A 617 36.79 -4.57 68.53
CA LEU A 617 37.10 -4.27 67.12
C LEU A 617 35.92 -3.65 66.36
N ILE A 618 34.72 -3.66 66.94
CA ILE A 618 33.50 -3.17 66.29
C ILE A 618 33.27 -1.70 66.67
N ASP A 619 33.20 -0.83 65.68
CA ASP A 619 32.72 0.54 65.86
C ASP A 619 31.18 0.53 65.92
N ARG A 620 30.63 0.85 67.09
CA ARG A 620 29.19 0.96 67.30
C ARG A 620 28.73 2.42 67.42
N GLN A 621 29.54 3.39 67.03
CA GLN A 621 29.18 4.81 67.08
C GLN A 621 28.42 5.21 65.82
N SER A 622 27.22 5.76 65.95
CA SER A 622 26.46 6.24 64.79
C SER A 622 26.94 7.62 64.33
N PHE A 623 27.00 7.83 63.01
CA PHE A 623 27.21 9.14 62.40
C PHE A 623 26.05 10.11 62.68
N HIS A 624 24.88 9.61 63.08
CA HIS A 624 23.69 10.39 63.44
C HIS A 624 23.70 10.84 64.91
N GLY A 625 24.69 10.41 65.71
CA GLY A 625 24.81 10.72 67.14
C GLY A 625 24.45 9.54 68.04
N LEU A 626 24.16 9.82 69.31
CA LEU A 626 23.83 8.79 70.30
C LEU A 626 22.44 8.21 70.03
N TYR A 627 22.35 6.89 69.83
CA TYR A 627 21.07 6.20 69.68
C TYR A 627 20.57 5.63 71.01
N ALA A 628 19.24 5.57 71.15
CA ALA A 628 18.58 5.02 72.32
C ALA A 628 18.73 3.49 72.39
N VAL A 629 18.86 2.95 73.59
CA VAL A 629 18.91 1.51 73.86
C VAL A 629 17.74 1.16 74.78
N GLN A 630 16.84 0.28 74.33
CA GLN A 630 15.67 -0.17 75.07
C GLN A 630 15.71 -1.70 75.19
N ASP A 631 15.50 -2.24 76.40
CA ASP A 631 15.57 -3.68 76.69
C ASP A 631 16.86 -4.37 76.21
N GLY A 632 17.99 -3.66 76.29
CA GLY A 632 19.30 -4.16 75.85
C GLY A 632 19.52 -4.18 74.34
N LEU A 633 18.60 -3.62 73.55
CA LEU A 633 18.70 -3.49 72.09
C LEU A 633 18.72 -2.03 71.65
N PRO A 634 19.54 -1.65 70.64
CA PRO A 634 19.53 -0.31 70.11
C PRO A 634 18.27 -0.05 69.28
N LEU A 635 17.81 1.20 69.22
CA LEU A 635 16.69 1.62 68.39
C LEU A 635 17.20 2.36 67.16
N ASN A 636 16.66 2.01 65.99
CA ASN A 636 16.99 2.64 64.72
C ASN A 636 16.66 4.15 64.76
N PRO A 637 17.62 5.06 64.49
CA PRO A 637 17.41 6.50 64.60
C PRO A 637 16.37 7.06 63.62
N MET A 638 16.03 6.34 62.54
CA MET A 638 15.04 6.78 61.54
C MET A 638 13.61 6.28 61.81
N GLY A 639 13.40 5.50 62.87
CA GLY A 639 12.09 5.01 63.27
C GLY A 639 11.86 3.51 63.06
N ARG A 640 10.60 3.10 63.24
CA ARG A 640 10.12 1.72 63.13
C ARG A 640 10.25 1.17 61.71
N THR A 641 10.71 -0.07 61.60
CA THR A 641 10.85 -0.80 60.32
C THR A 641 9.92 -2.00 60.21
N GLY A 642 9.33 -2.45 61.32
CA GLY A 642 8.46 -3.63 61.37
C GLY A 642 9.18 -4.95 61.60
N LEU A 643 10.47 -4.95 61.96
CA LEU A 643 11.22 -6.18 62.24
C LEU A 643 12.19 -5.97 63.41
N ARG A 644 12.12 -6.84 64.43
CA ARG A 644 13.03 -6.84 65.59
C ARG A 644 14.20 -7.80 65.36
N GLY A 645 15.35 -7.53 65.99
CA GLY A 645 16.55 -8.36 65.90
C GLY A 645 17.57 -7.82 64.90
N ARG A 646 18.66 -8.56 64.70
CA ARG A 646 19.79 -8.15 63.84
C ARG A 646 19.49 -8.30 62.35
N GLY A 647 18.51 -9.15 62.00
CA GLY A 647 18.30 -9.58 60.64
C GLY A 647 19.56 -10.25 60.07
N ARG A 648 19.95 -9.85 58.86
CA ARG A 648 21.16 -10.37 58.17
C ARG A 648 22.40 -9.47 58.32
N LEU A 649 22.33 -8.39 59.09
CA LEU A 649 23.49 -7.51 59.33
C LEU A 649 24.47 -8.15 60.33
N HIS A 650 25.70 -7.62 60.46
CA HIS A 650 26.75 -8.26 61.26
C HIS A 650 26.63 -7.96 62.76
N CYS A 651 26.23 -6.73 63.07
CA CYS A 651 26.17 -6.21 64.44
C CYS A 651 24.81 -5.53 64.70
N PHE A 652 24.40 -5.49 65.96
CA PHE A 652 23.35 -4.59 66.43
C PHE A 652 23.84 -3.14 66.40
N GLY A 653 22.95 -2.22 66.05
CA GLY A 653 23.24 -0.80 65.86
C GLY A 653 23.75 -0.47 64.46
N PRO A 654 24.63 0.54 64.32
CA PRO A 654 25.13 0.96 63.02
C PRO A 654 26.11 -0.08 62.44
N ASN A 655 25.95 -0.37 61.16
CA ASN A 655 26.85 -1.19 60.36
C ASN A 655 27.50 -0.28 59.30
N HIS A 656 28.77 0.07 59.49
CA HIS A 656 29.45 1.03 58.63
C HIS A 656 29.86 0.42 57.28
N ALA A 657 29.50 1.11 56.20
CA ALA A 657 29.79 0.73 54.82
C ALA A 657 30.46 1.87 54.05
N LEU A 658 31.31 1.53 53.07
CA LEU A 658 31.95 2.49 52.18
C LEU A 658 31.46 2.29 50.74
N HIS A 659 30.96 3.37 50.13
CA HIS A 659 30.50 3.37 48.74
C HIS A 659 31.33 4.36 47.89
N PRO A 660 32.36 3.87 47.18
CA PRO A 660 33.08 4.70 46.23
C PRO A 660 32.25 4.90 44.95
N VAL A 661 32.02 6.15 44.58
CA VAL A 661 31.32 6.54 43.36
C VAL A 661 32.33 7.06 42.34
N VAL A 662 32.82 6.15 41.50
CA VAL A 662 33.80 6.45 40.47
C VAL A 662 33.10 6.94 39.21
N THR A 663 33.37 8.17 38.79
CA THR A 663 32.68 8.82 37.67
C THR A 663 33.63 9.41 36.64
N ARG A 664 33.17 9.52 35.40
CA ARG A 664 33.85 10.22 34.30
C ARG A 664 32.85 10.90 33.37
N TRP A 665 33.30 11.87 32.58
CA TRP A 665 32.47 12.45 31.52
C TRP A 665 32.26 11.49 30.35
N ARG A 666 31.02 11.37 29.89
CA ARG A 666 30.70 10.68 28.62
C ARG A 666 31.21 11.51 27.45
N ARG A 667 31.95 10.91 26.53
CA ARG A 667 32.57 11.59 25.38
C ARG A 667 32.16 10.96 24.04
N ASN A 668 32.13 11.78 22.98
CA ASN A 668 31.97 11.33 21.59
C ASN A 668 33.28 10.70 21.06
N LEU A 669 33.23 10.13 19.84
CA LEU A 669 34.42 9.62 19.14
C LEU A 669 35.53 10.67 19.01
N ASP A 670 35.16 11.95 18.89
CA ASP A 670 36.07 13.09 18.77
C ASP A 670 36.63 13.59 20.13
N GLY A 671 36.27 12.94 21.25
CA GLY A 671 36.72 13.30 22.59
C GLY A 671 35.94 14.44 23.27
N SER A 672 34.98 15.07 22.60
CA SER A 672 34.11 16.11 23.20
C SER A 672 33.09 15.54 24.20
N ILE A 673 32.79 16.26 25.28
CA ILE A 673 31.81 15.85 26.31
C ILE A 673 30.37 15.90 25.75
N ILE A 674 29.61 14.82 25.92
CA ILE A 674 28.20 14.74 25.52
C ILE A 674 27.33 15.55 26.49
N ARG A 675 26.39 16.34 25.94
CA ARG A 675 25.43 17.14 26.72
C ARG A 675 23.99 16.81 26.32
N LYS A 676 23.09 16.83 27.29
CA LYS A 676 21.63 16.69 27.11
C LYS A 676 20.96 17.90 27.79
N SER A 677 20.18 18.68 27.03
CA SER A 677 19.48 19.89 27.51
C SER A 677 20.35 20.78 28.40
N LEU A 678 21.52 21.18 27.88
CA LEU A 678 22.57 22.00 28.52
C LEU A 678 23.43 21.33 29.62
N LYS A 679 22.99 20.21 30.20
CA LYS A 679 23.76 19.49 31.24
C LYS A 679 24.71 18.45 30.64
N LYS A 680 25.88 18.27 31.25
CA LYS A 680 26.88 17.26 30.84
C LYS A 680 26.42 15.84 31.23
N MET A 681 26.71 14.84 30.40
CA MET A 681 26.40 13.45 30.72
C MET A 681 27.57 12.76 31.44
N LEU A 682 27.25 12.06 32.53
CA LEU A 682 28.21 11.27 33.31
C LEU A 682 28.12 9.78 32.96
N GLU A 683 29.24 9.10 33.12
CA GLU A 683 29.33 7.65 33.24
C GLU A 683 29.82 7.29 34.64
N VAL A 684 29.24 6.26 35.22
CA VAL A 684 29.60 5.72 36.53
C VAL A 684 30.05 4.27 36.39
N LEU A 685 31.06 3.87 37.14
CA LEU A 685 31.51 2.48 37.21
C LEU A 685 30.54 1.67 38.09
N VAL A 686 29.96 0.62 37.53
CA VAL A 686 29.00 -0.26 38.21
C VAL A 686 29.41 -1.72 38.04
N ALA A 687 29.05 -2.55 39.01
CA ALA A 687 29.30 -3.98 39.00
C ALA A 687 28.00 -4.76 39.21
N GLN A 688 27.89 -5.90 38.53
CA GLN A 688 26.86 -6.90 38.73
C GLN A 688 27.52 -8.15 39.30
N TYR A 689 27.10 -8.53 40.51
CA TYR A 689 27.67 -9.66 41.26
C TYR A 689 26.90 -10.96 40.96
N PRO A 690 27.54 -12.14 41.08
CA PRO A 690 26.87 -13.42 40.97
C PRO A 690 25.66 -13.48 41.93
N LEU A 691 24.53 -14.03 41.46
CA LEU A 691 23.25 -14.13 42.20
C LEU A 691 22.41 -12.84 42.32
N SER A 692 22.83 -11.72 41.71
CA SER A 692 22.03 -10.48 41.67
C SER A 692 21.76 -9.99 40.24
N ASP A 693 20.48 -9.82 39.91
CA ASP A 693 20.03 -9.27 38.61
C ASP A 693 20.11 -7.74 38.54
N VAL A 694 20.60 -7.07 39.59
CA VAL A 694 20.60 -5.61 39.72
C VAL A 694 22.03 -5.10 39.76
N TRP A 695 22.29 -3.99 39.06
CA TRP A 695 23.58 -3.31 39.11
C TRP A 695 23.77 -2.64 40.46
N ALA A 696 24.99 -2.66 40.98
CA ALA A 696 25.34 -2.03 42.24
C ALA A 696 26.63 -1.22 42.12
N LEU A 697 26.77 -0.23 42.99
CA LEU A 697 28.06 0.44 43.18
C LEU A 697 29.09 -0.54 43.76
N PRO A 698 30.38 -0.37 43.41
CA PRO A 698 31.48 -1.22 43.90
C PRO A 698 31.83 -0.89 45.37
N GLY A 699 30.84 -0.94 46.26
CA GLY A 699 30.95 -0.66 47.69
C GLY A 699 30.38 -1.78 48.55
N GLY A 700 30.52 -1.64 49.87
CA GLY A 700 30.02 -2.64 50.82
C GLY A 700 30.43 -2.36 52.26
N SER A 701 30.08 -3.28 53.15
CA SER A 701 30.50 -3.25 54.56
C SER A 701 32.03 -3.28 54.67
N LEU A 702 32.57 -2.54 55.63
CA LEU A 702 33.98 -2.62 56.01
C LEU A 702 34.15 -3.67 57.11
N GLU A 703 35.11 -4.57 56.96
CA GLU A 703 35.51 -5.45 58.06
C GLU A 703 36.41 -4.67 59.05
N PRO A 704 36.38 -5.01 60.34
CA PRO A 704 37.24 -4.37 61.33
C PRO A 704 38.73 -4.40 60.95
N GLY A 705 39.36 -3.22 60.91
CA GLY A 705 40.77 -3.05 60.56
C GLY A 705 41.07 -3.00 59.05
N GLU A 706 40.08 -3.18 58.17
CA GLU A 706 40.26 -3.06 56.73
C GLU A 706 39.93 -1.66 56.21
N MET A 707 40.72 -1.15 55.24
CA MET A 707 40.48 0.17 54.62
C MET A 707 39.64 0.11 53.33
N LEU A 708 39.39 -1.07 52.76
CA LEU A 708 38.63 -1.26 51.53
C LEU A 708 37.58 -2.37 51.71
N PRO A 709 36.33 -2.20 51.26
CA PRO A 709 35.31 -3.24 51.30
C PRO A 709 35.69 -4.50 50.52
N LEU A 710 35.25 -5.67 51.01
CA LEU A 710 35.45 -6.97 50.35
C LEU A 710 34.97 -6.98 48.89
N LYS A 711 33.77 -6.43 48.64
CA LYS A 711 33.19 -6.36 47.29
C LYS A 711 34.04 -5.54 46.31
N LEU A 712 34.71 -4.51 46.80
CA LEU A 712 35.63 -3.71 45.99
C LEU A 712 36.96 -4.45 45.76
N LYS A 713 37.44 -5.21 46.75
CA LYS A 713 38.61 -6.08 46.61
C LYS A 713 38.41 -7.21 45.60
N TRP A 714 37.17 -7.70 45.43
CA TRP A 714 36.81 -8.65 44.36
C TRP A 714 36.89 -8.03 42.96
N ILE A 715 36.67 -6.72 42.84
CA ILE A 715 36.67 -6.00 41.56
C ILE A 715 38.08 -5.56 41.14
N LEU A 716 38.92 -5.18 42.11
CA LEU A 716 40.25 -4.63 41.88
C LEU A 716 41.34 -5.68 42.12
N ARG A 717 42.31 -5.78 41.19
CA ARG A 717 43.52 -6.58 41.43
C ARG A 717 44.25 -6.13 42.70
N ARG A 718 44.83 -7.09 43.43
CA ARG A 718 45.54 -6.87 44.69
C ARG A 718 46.65 -5.83 44.60
N GLU A 719 47.32 -5.77 43.46
CA GLU A 719 48.39 -4.80 43.15
C GLU A 719 47.91 -3.34 43.16
N PHE A 720 46.63 -3.10 42.85
CA PHE A 720 46.06 -1.77 42.72
C PHE A 720 45.43 -1.24 44.02
N TRP A 721 45.30 -2.08 45.06
CA TRP A 721 44.65 -1.68 46.32
C TRP A 721 45.28 -0.44 46.99
N PRO A 722 46.62 -0.32 47.14
CA PRO A 722 47.22 0.86 47.77
C PRO A 722 46.99 2.16 46.98
N GLN A 723 46.96 2.05 45.65
CA GLN A 723 46.74 3.20 44.76
C GLN A 723 45.28 3.66 44.82
N PHE A 724 44.34 2.72 44.82
CA PHE A 724 42.93 3.04 44.98
C PHE A 724 42.62 3.63 46.36
N GLN A 725 43.28 3.17 47.42
CA GLN A 725 43.19 3.81 48.75
C GLN A 725 43.64 5.28 48.70
N ASN A 726 44.71 5.59 47.96
CA ASN A 726 45.14 6.97 47.78
C ASN A 726 44.10 7.80 46.99
N LEU A 727 43.48 7.22 45.96
CA LEU A 727 42.39 7.88 45.22
C LEU A 727 41.18 8.16 46.12
N LEU A 728 40.84 7.25 47.04
CA LEU A 728 39.75 7.48 47.99
C LEU A 728 40.08 8.60 48.98
N LYS A 729 41.34 8.71 49.43
CA LYS A 729 41.79 9.83 50.29
C LYS A 729 41.74 11.18 49.56
N GLN A 730 41.91 11.19 48.25
CA GLN A 730 41.81 12.39 47.40
C GLN A 730 40.37 12.69 46.95
N GLY A 731 39.45 11.73 47.08
CA GLY A 731 38.06 11.86 46.68
C GLY A 731 37.27 12.80 47.57
N THR A 732 36.14 13.30 47.05
CA THR A 732 35.25 14.20 47.78
C THR A 732 34.16 13.41 48.50
N GLU A 733 33.99 13.62 49.80
CA GLU A 733 32.87 13.04 50.56
C GLU A 733 31.53 13.64 50.08
N VAL A 734 30.62 12.78 49.62
CA VAL A 734 29.30 13.17 49.08
C VAL A 734 28.21 13.03 50.12
N HIS A 735 28.30 11.97 50.93
CA HIS A 735 27.30 11.63 51.92
C HIS A 735 27.94 10.83 53.04
N LYS A 736 27.57 11.15 54.28
CA LYS A 736 27.91 10.40 55.47
C LYS A 736 26.70 10.37 56.38
N GLY A 737 26.22 9.18 56.70
CA GLY A 737 25.04 9.01 57.55
C GLY A 737 24.25 7.75 57.26
N TYR A 738 22.99 7.74 57.71
CA TYR A 738 22.07 6.63 57.54
C TYR A 738 21.77 6.35 56.06
N LEU A 739 21.77 5.07 55.68
CA LEU A 739 21.39 4.59 54.35
C LEU A 739 20.12 3.75 54.46
N ASP A 740 19.07 4.12 53.72
CA ASP A 740 17.85 3.31 53.64
C ASP A 740 18.14 2.01 52.88
N ASP A 741 18.31 0.91 53.61
CA ASP A 741 18.64 -0.41 53.07
C ASP A 741 17.52 -1.38 53.47
N PRO A 742 17.06 -2.26 52.56
CA PRO A 742 15.99 -3.20 52.85
C PRO A 742 16.36 -4.24 53.92
N ARG A 743 17.63 -4.31 54.36
CA ARG A 743 18.09 -5.13 55.48
C ARG A 743 17.96 -4.45 56.85
N ASN A 744 17.72 -3.13 56.90
CA ASN A 744 17.60 -2.39 58.15
C ASN A 744 16.43 -2.93 58.99
N THR A 745 16.64 -3.07 60.29
CA THR A 745 15.65 -3.51 61.26
C THR A 745 15.44 -2.40 62.29
N ASP A 746 14.61 -2.68 63.30
CA ASP A 746 14.45 -1.79 64.45
C ASP A 746 15.75 -1.70 65.28
N ASN A 747 16.64 -2.70 65.17
CA ASN A 747 17.83 -2.83 66.03
C ASN A 747 19.17 -2.91 65.29
N ALA A 748 19.18 -2.90 63.95
CA ALA A 748 20.41 -2.88 63.17
C ALA A 748 20.16 -2.12 61.87
N TRP A 749 21.04 -1.19 61.54
CA TRP A 749 20.92 -0.39 60.33
C TRP A 749 22.28 -0.17 59.66
N VAL A 750 22.24 0.20 58.38
CA VAL A 750 23.44 0.51 57.61
C VAL A 750 23.69 2.01 57.62
N GLU A 751 24.92 2.38 57.92
CA GLU A 751 25.41 3.74 57.73
C GLU A 751 26.51 3.73 56.71
N THR A 752 26.56 4.74 55.85
CA THR A 752 27.56 4.76 54.80
C THR A 752 28.28 6.08 54.68
N VAL A 753 29.56 5.97 54.31
CA VAL A 753 30.35 7.05 53.75
C VAL A 753 30.42 6.83 52.24
N ALA A 754 29.90 7.78 51.47
CA ALA A 754 29.99 7.80 50.02
C ALA A 754 31.05 8.80 49.58
N ILE A 755 32.08 8.31 48.89
CA ILE A 755 33.20 9.13 48.39
C ILE A 755 33.14 9.17 46.87
N SER A 756 33.03 10.36 46.28
CA SER A 756 33.11 10.52 44.84
C SER A 756 34.56 10.69 44.38
N VAL A 757 34.95 9.87 43.41
CA VAL A 757 36.22 9.99 42.69
C VAL A 757 35.86 10.32 41.24
N HIS A 758 36.14 11.55 40.81
CA HIS A 758 35.78 12.04 39.49
C HIS A 758 37.02 12.21 38.59
N PHE A 759 37.00 11.58 37.42
CA PHE A 759 38.02 11.75 36.39
C PHE A 759 37.55 12.77 35.35
N ASP A 760 38.13 13.97 35.39
CA ASP A 760 37.76 15.08 34.51
C ASP A 760 38.42 14.95 33.12
N THR A 761 39.68 14.49 33.07
CA THR A 761 40.45 14.38 31.82
C THR A 761 40.44 12.97 31.22
N GLN A 762 40.43 12.86 29.89
CA GLN A 762 40.48 11.57 29.17
C GLN A 762 41.85 10.87 29.26
N ASN A 763 42.90 11.63 29.60
CA ASN A 763 44.28 11.16 29.69
C ASN A 763 44.76 10.95 31.13
N ASP A 764 43.84 10.85 32.09
CA ASP A 764 44.20 10.49 33.46
C ASP A 764 44.90 9.12 33.47
N VAL A 765 46.19 9.15 33.82
CA VAL A 765 47.05 7.96 33.91
C VAL A 765 46.42 6.95 34.89
N GLU A 766 45.83 7.46 35.97
CA GLU A 766 45.12 6.67 36.99
C GLU A 766 43.83 6.04 36.46
N MET A 767 43.11 6.70 35.54
CA MET A 767 41.92 6.13 34.90
C MET A 767 42.29 5.00 33.92
N LYS A 768 43.36 5.18 33.14
CA LYS A 768 43.87 4.12 32.23
C LYS A 768 44.40 2.94 33.03
N ARG A 769 45.10 3.19 34.14
CA ARG A 769 45.52 2.15 35.10
C ARG A 769 44.31 1.43 35.69
N LEU A 770 43.33 2.16 36.23
CA LEU A 770 42.10 1.56 36.75
C LEU A 770 41.47 0.62 35.70
N ASN A 771 41.27 1.06 34.46
CA ASN A 771 40.72 0.19 33.41
C ASN A 771 41.57 -1.06 33.12
N SER A 772 42.91 -0.98 33.19
CA SER A 772 43.79 -2.16 33.04
C SER A 772 43.72 -3.12 34.23
N PHE A 773 43.38 -2.62 35.43
CA PHE A 773 43.26 -3.40 36.65
C PHE A 773 41.81 -3.84 36.96
N LEU A 774 40.82 -3.42 36.15
CA LEU A 774 39.40 -3.81 36.23
C LEU A 774 39.10 -5.19 35.61
N GLN A 775 40.09 -6.07 35.55
CA GLN A 775 39.94 -7.43 35.00
C GLN A 775 40.75 -8.44 35.81
N GLY A 776 40.06 -9.37 36.46
CA GLY A 776 40.67 -10.59 37.01
C GLY A 776 40.05 -11.00 38.33
N CYS A 777 39.14 -11.97 38.28
CA CYS A 777 39.29 -13.25 39.00
C CYS A 777 38.11 -14.21 38.74
N ASP A 778 36.91 -13.71 38.40
CA ASP A 778 35.74 -14.56 38.17
C ASP A 778 34.99 -14.26 36.86
N PRO A 779 34.62 -15.29 36.06
CA PRO A 779 33.84 -15.13 34.83
C PRO A 779 32.38 -14.71 35.08
N GLU A 780 31.89 -14.79 36.31
CA GLU A 780 30.51 -14.45 36.68
C GLU A 780 30.32 -12.99 37.15
N LEU A 781 31.39 -12.20 37.26
CA LEU A 781 31.35 -10.79 37.67
C LEU A 781 31.39 -9.87 36.43
N CYS A 782 30.34 -9.05 36.23
CA CYS A 782 30.30 -8.09 35.12
C CYS A 782 30.52 -6.66 35.62
N ILE A 783 31.57 -5.99 35.13
CA ILE A 783 31.90 -4.60 35.48
C ILE A 783 31.87 -3.75 34.21
N ARG A 784 31.19 -2.62 34.25
CA ARG A 784 31.16 -1.69 33.11
C ARG A 784 30.96 -0.24 33.53
N TRP A 785 31.34 0.66 32.63
CA TRP A 785 30.93 2.05 32.68
C TRP A 785 29.50 2.17 32.17
N GLN A 786 28.62 2.73 33.00
CA GLN A 786 27.21 2.90 32.69
C GLN A 786 26.87 4.39 32.64
N VAL A 787 26.16 4.80 31.60
CA VAL A 787 25.67 6.18 31.46
C VAL A 787 24.65 6.45 32.56
N LEU A 788 24.83 7.56 33.29
CA LEU A 788 23.95 8.00 34.36
C LEU A 788 22.58 8.48 33.82
N ASP A 789 21.50 7.88 34.31
CA ASP A 789 20.10 8.17 33.96
C ASP A 789 19.18 7.72 35.11
N LYS A 790 18.06 8.42 35.36
CA LYS A 790 17.04 8.04 36.36
C LYS A 790 16.54 6.60 36.23
N ARG A 791 16.53 6.06 35.01
CA ARG A 791 15.98 4.74 34.68
C ARG A 791 16.95 3.57 34.85
N ILE A 792 18.18 3.79 35.31
CA ILE A 792 19.13 2.68 35.45
C ILE A 792 18.59 1.65 36.46
N PRO A 793 18.63 0.35 36.14
CA PRO A 793 18.32 -0.74 37.08
C PRO A 793 19.47 -0.92 38.10
N LEU A 794 19.70 0.12 38.89
CA LEU A 794 20.60 0.12 40.05
C LEU A 794 19.81 -0.19 41.31
N HIS A 795 20.49 -0.72 42.32
CA HIS A 795 19.91 -0.90 43.64
C HIS A 795 19.35 0.44 44.15
N ALA A 796 18.12 0.39 44.71
CA ALA A 796 17.33 1.60 44.96
C ALA A 796 18.02 2.59 45.92
N ASN A 797 18.79 2.08 46.88
CA ASN A 797 19.58 2.87 47.83
C ASN A 797 20.75 3.64 47.18
N HIS A 798 21.29 3.15 46.06
CA HIS A 798 22.40 3.80 45.36
C HIS A 798 21.95 4.96 44.46
N LYS A 799 20.67 5.00 44.08
CA LYS A 799 20.12 6.08 43.24
C LYS A 799 20.20 7.44 43.93
N GLU A 800 20.00 7.48 45.24
CA GLU A 800 20.11 8.73 46.01
C GLU A 800 21.55 9.26 46.03
N LEU A 801 22.52 8.38 46.25
CA LEU A 801 23.95 8.73 46.22
C LEU A 801 24.34 9.29 44.85
N LEU A 802 23.89 8.65 43.77
CA LEU A 802 24.15 9.10 42.41
C LEU A 802 23.47 10.43 42.08
N HIS A 803 22.27 10.67 42.61
CA HIS A 803 21.62 11.96 42.46
C HIS A 803 22.44 13.07 43.14
N LYS A 804 22.93 12.84 44.37
CA LYS A 804 23.84 13.78 45.07
C LYS A 804 25.12 14.05 44.27
N VAL A 805 25.75 13.01 43.72
CA VAL A 805 26.93 13.13 42.85
C VAL A 805 26.62 13.91 41.56
N SER A 806 25.47 13.66 40.93
CA SER A 806 25.07 14.37 39.71
C SER A 806 24.89 15.87 39.96
N THR A 807 24.34 16.23 41.13
CA THR A 807 24.15 17.62 41.55
C THR A 807 25.49 18.27 41.86
N LEU A 808 26.39 17.58 42.56
CA LEU A 808 27.75 18.05 42.86
C LEU A 808 28.54 18.38 41.58
N LEU A 809 28.40 17.55 40.54
CA LEU A 809 29.12 17.72 39.26
C LEU A 809 28.36 18.53 38.21
N GLY A 810 27.13 18.98 38.49
CA GLY A 810 26.29 19.71 37.52
C GLY A 810 25.88 18.88 36.28
N ALA A 811 25.71 17.58 36.46
CA ALA A 811 25.42 16.64 35.39
C ALA A 811 23.92 16.37 35.18
N TYR A 812 23.58 15.76 34.04
CA TYR A 812 22.25 15.25 33.77
C TYR A 812 21.96 13.99 34.61
N TYR A 813 20.76 13.89 35.18
CA TYR A 813 20.25 12.73 35.92
C TYR A 813 18.86 12.35 35.44
#